data_AF-A0A366FP75-F1
#
_entry.id   AF-A0A366FP75-F1
#
_cell.length_a   1.000
_cell.length_b   1.000
_cell.length_c   1.000
_cell.angle_alpha   90.00
_cell.angle_beta   90.00
_cell.angle_gamma   90.00
#
_symmetry.space_group_name_H-M   'P 1'
#
loop_
_entity.id
_entity.type
_entity.pdbx_description
1 polymer ?
#
loop_
_entity_poly.entity_id
_entity_poly.type
_entity_poly.pdbx_seq_one_letter_code
_entity_poly.pdbx_strand_id
1 'polypeptide(L)'
;MSTGLSAFERIWAPRQQLSEAMAKRWFETLVPFTLLVVLIAVSGALVPNFLTLGSLTSTGREFAEFGFVALAMAIVLIGGGVDLSVGSIFALANFLSLFLVSVVGLPVWACLVLTPLAGCLLGAVNGALIGFLRARALLTTMAMLIVFRSIYELVTYQYAADLSAGDPASPLWDYIGGGSLLGVPINLVVLGLIAVVVHLVRSRTRFGWHIAAVGAGRLAARHAGLPVNWLVFSTYVISGALSATGGLFYAARFMNAGRDVGVGLEVDALTAVVLGGVSLMGGRGSAARAMIGALTIFLINNGLVRAGVVSGVNSLVMGALMLLAVAVDRKLLKNLPRLAARLYIDPAALRLPPPPAIDPGSGSPFAVNFGLRGAYPIGFRGEDFAGQEDYVLDDREMRLFNPEDVLLDQQDRVYTGTSNGLIMRYYGHNYGAREAYARTGGQVRGLAWAADGRLLALVAGVGLVAIGDDRVVHRLSDETNRTPFRFRDDSRLAALVNLSVGPDEKVYISEASYRHEVHAWINDAVEARPNGRILVYDPATGRTRTLINHLVYPSGVCVASDGQSLLFSETWLCRISRLWLSGQKAGRTETVIENLPVYPANISKAPDGYWVAAVGARTPSFDLMASEKAARYRIVRSLPRDEWPTPNFNAGGAFLLTEAGEIKRMLWDPAGRGQNYSAVTSARQYGPYLYLAGIFNNRIGRVVVDRDGDVWKSPNFLYQREESPRQLEEIR
;
A
#
# COMPACT_ATOMS: atom_id res chain seq x y z
N MET A 1 34.94 -4.74 6.29
CA MET A 1 33.92 -5.70 6.79
C MET A 1 33.44 -5.18 8.15
N SER A 2 32.27 -4.54 8.30
CA SER A 2 31.81 -4.15 9.66
C SER A 2 30.30 -3.91 9.86
N THR A 3 29.44 -4.08 8.86
CA THR A 3 28.01 -4.22 9.14
C THR A 3 27.75 -5.70 9.46
N GLY A 4 27.36 -6.04 10.69
CA GLY A 4 26.99 -7.42 11.06
C GLY A 4 25.84 -8.04 10.24
N LEU A 5 25.24 -7.27 9.33
CA LEU A 5 24.27 -7.72 8.34
C LEU A 5 24.97 -8.32 7.11
N SER A 6 24.70 -9.59 6.82
CA SER A 6 25.10 -10.20 5.55
C SER A 6 24.49 -9.43 4.37
N ALA A 7 25.14 -9.42 3.20
CA ALA A 7 24.58 -8.82 1.98
C ALA A 7 23.19 -9.43 1.64
N PHE A 8 23.02 -10.70 1.98
CA PHE A 8 21.78 -11.45 1.84
C PHE A 8 20.67 -10.93 2.78
N GLU A 9 20.97 -10.70 4.07
CA GLU A 9 20.00 -10.17 5.03
C GLU A 9 19.62 -8.72 4.78
N ARG A 10 20.46 -7.94 4.07
CA ARG A 10 20.11 -6.57 3.66
C ARG A 10 19.00 -6.54 2.61
N ILE A 11 19.01 -7.50 1.69
CA ILE A 11 18.15 -7.49 0.50
C ILE A 11 16.95 -8.41 0.68
N TRP A 12 17.12 -9.56 1.33
CA TRP A 12 16.09 -10.58 1.41
C TRP A 12 15.27 -10.50 2.71
N ALA A 13 13.97 -10.27 2.56
CA ALA A 13 12.98 -10.17 3.63
C ALA A 13 11.74 -11.01 3.25
N PRO A 14 11.83 -12.34 3.30
CA PRO A 14 10.79 -13.21 2.74
C PRO A 14 9.44 -13.05 3.46
N ARG A 15 9.46 -12.78 4.78
CA ARG A 15 8.21 -12.57 5.55
C ARG A 15 7.56 -11.25 5.19
N GLN A 16 8.36 -10.20 5.03
CA GLN A 16 7.90 -8.91 4.54
C GLN A 16 7.29 -9.05 3.13
N GLN A 17 8.01 -9.65 2.18
CA GLN A 17 7.54 -9.79 0.80
C GLN A 17 6.24 -10.60 0.74
N LEU A 18 6.14 -11.66 1.54
CA LEU A 18 4.91 -12.44 1.67
C LEU A 18 3.78 -11.59 2.27
N SER A 19 4.04 -10.81 3.32
CA SER A 19 3.06 -9.88 3.91
C SER A 19 2.54 -8.88 2.89
N GLU A 20 3.45 -8.27 2.11
CA GLU A 20 3.11 -7.30 1.06
C GLU A 20 2.31 -7.95 -0.08
N ALA A 21 2.65 -9.18 -0.46
CA ALA A 21 1.90 -9.94 -1.45
C ALA A 21 0.50 -10.30 -0.94
N MET A 22 0.39 -10.81 0.29
CA MET A 22 -0.89 -11.13 0.96
C MET A 22 -1.82 -9.93 1.10
N ALA A 23 -1.27 -8.72 1.18
CA ALA A 23 -2.05 -7.48 1.21
C ALA A 23 -2.66 -7.11 -0.16
N LYS A 24 -2.22 -7.74 -1.26
CA LYS A 24 -2.76 -7.46 -2.59
C LYS A 24 -4.02 -8.27 -2.87
N ARG A 25 -5.02 -7.61 -3.48
CA ARG A 25 -6.31 -8.23 -3.86
C ARG A 25 -6.18 -9.44 -4.80
N TRP A 26 -5.13 -9.48 -5.63
CA TRP A 26 -4.89 -10.62 -6.54
C TRP A 26 -4.41 -11.87 -5.80
N PHE A 27 -3.85 -11.74 -4.59
CA PHE A 27 -3.35 -12.88 -3.81
C PHE A 27 -4.47 -13.86 -3.45
N GLU A 28 -5.69 -13.35 -3.25
CA GLU A 28 -6.88 -14.17 -3.02
C GLU A 28 -7.19 -15.11 -4.20
N THR A 29 -6.76 -14.77 -5.42
CA THR A 29 -6.97 -15.57 -6.64
C THR A 29 -5.82 -16.53 -6.91
N LEU A 30 -4.71 -16.43 -6.17
CA LEU A 30 -3.53 -17.27 -6.38
C LEU A 30 -3.86 -18.76 -6.14
N VAL A 31 -4.56 -19.08 -5.05
CA VAL A 31 -4.92 -20.46 -4.70
C VAL A 31 -5.76 -21.14 -5.81
N PRO A 32 -6.93 -20.61 -6.22
CA PRO A 32 -7.72 -21.25 -7.27
C PRO A 32 -7.02 -21.27 -8.63
N PHE A 33 -6.21 -20.24 -8.94
CA PHE A 33 -5.42 -20.24 -10.17
C PHE A 33 -4.33 -21.33 -10.16
N THR A 34 -3.63 -21.51 -9.03
CA THR A 34 -2.64 -22.59 -8.91
C THR A 34 -3.28 -23.97 -9.02
N LEU A 35 -4.47 -24.16 -8.43
CA LEU A 35 -5.23 -25.40 -8.58
C LEU A 35 -5.59 -25.67 -10.05
N LEU A 36 -6.06 -24.66 -10.77
CA LEU A 36 -6.37 -24.77 -12.20
C LEU A 36 -5.13 -25.16 -13.02
N VAL A 37 -3.98 -24.51 -12.78
CA VAL A 37 -2.74 -24.81 -13.49
C VAL A 37 -2.28 -26.24 -13.22
N VAL A 38 -2.32 -26.68 -11.96
CA VAL A 38 -2.00 -28.07 -11.60
C VAL A 38 -2.94 -29.04 -12.28
N LEU A 39 -4.24 -28.75 -12.30
CA LEU A 39 -5.24 -29.60 -12.96
C LEU A 39 -4.96 -29.72 -14.46
N ILE A 40 -4.70 -28.61 -15.15
CA ILE A 40 -4.36 -28.63 -16.59
C ILE A 40 -3.09 -29.45 -16.83
N ALA A 41 -2.06 -29.28 -15.99
CA ALA A 41 -0.80 -30.03 -16.11
C ALA A 41 -1.01 -31.54 -15.90
N VAL A 42 -1.78 -31.92 -14.87
CA VAL A 42 -2.09 -33.33 -14.56
C VAL A 42 -2.96 -33.94 -15.66
N SER A 43 -4.03 -33.28 -16.10
CA SER A 43 -4.87 -33.75 -17.20
C SER A 43 -4.10 -33.86 -18.51
N GLY A 44 -3.21 -32.90 -18.79
CA GLY A 44 -2.33 -32.96 -19.96
C GLY A 44 -1.35 -34.13 -19.94
N ALA A 45 -0.93 -34.58 -18.75
CA ALA A 45 -0.05 -35.74 -18.59
C ALA A 45 -0.81 -37.09 -18.62
N LEU A 46 -2.03 -37.14 -18.07
CA LEU A 46 -2.76 -38.39 -17.88
C LEU A 46 -3.75 -38.71 -19.01
N VAL A 47 -4.28 -37.71 -19.71
CA VAL A 47 -5.32 -37.90 -20.73
C VAL A 47 -4.70 -37.74 -22.13
N PRO A 48 -4.62 -38.82 -22.93
CA PRO A 48 -4.13 -38.74 -24.29
C PRO A 48 -4.91 -37.70 -25.11
N ASN A 49 -4.19 -36.94 -25.94
CA ASN A 49 -4.75 -35.90 -26.81
C ASN A 49 -5.46 -34.74 -26.10
N PHE A 50 -5.32 -34.58 -24.79
CA PHE A 50 -6.00 -33.52 -24.02
C PHE A 50 -5.68 -32.10 -24.52
N LEU A 51 -4.40 -31.82 -24.80
CA LEU A 51 -3.93 -30.52 -25.27
C LEU A 51 -3.94 -30.36 -26.81
N THR A 52 -4.57 -31.28 -27.54
CA THR A 52 -4.71 -31.14 -29.00
C THR A 52 -5.73 -30.05 -29.34
N LEU A 53 -5.55 -29.38 -30.49
CA LEU A 53 -6.48 -28.33 -30.94
C LEU A 53 -7.93 -28.85 -31.05
N GLY A 54 -8.12 -30.09 -31.51
CA GLY A 54 -9.45 -30.73 -31.56
C GLY A 54 -10.10 -30.88 -30.18
N SER A 55 -9.35 -31.41 -29.20
CA SER A 55 -9.84 -31.53 -27.82
C SER A 55 -10.10 -30.17 -27.17
N LEU A 56 -9.22 -29.18 -27.38
CA LEU A 56 -9.37 -27.85 -26.81
C LEU A 56 -10.58 -27.10 -27.40
N THR A 57 -10.86 -27.28 -28.69
CA THR A 57 -12.02 -26.67 -29.34
C THR A 57 -13.35 -27.30 -28.90
N SER A 58 -13.42 -28.64 -28.79
CA SER A 58 -14.63 -29.30 -28.27
C SER A 58 -14.89 -28.97 -26.79
N THR A 59 -13.84 -29.07 -25.96
CA THR A 59 -13.86 -28.70 -24.53
C THR A 59 -14.24 -27.23 -24.34
N GLY A 60 -13.72 -26.35 -25.20
CA GLY A 60 -14.05 -24.92 -25.18
C GLY A 60 -15.52 -24.62 -25.48
N ARG A 61 -16.17 -25.40 -26.37
CA ARG A 61 -17.61 -25.25 -26.65
C ARG A 61 -18.45 -25.60 -25.43
N GLU A 62 -18.19 -26.76 -24.83
CA GLU A 62 -18.89 -27.23 -23.64
C GLU A 62 -18.66 -26.29 -22.45
N PHE A 63 -17.42 -25.83 -22.25
CA PHE A 63 -17.10 -24.87 -21.22
C PHE A 63 -17.84 -23.55 -21.40
N ALA A 64 -17.99 -23.06 -22.65
CA ALA A 64 -18.65 -21.78 -22.89
C ALA A 64 -20.10 -21.76 -22.38
N GLU A 65 -20.86 -22.84 -22.66
CA GLU A 65 -22.24 -23.02 -22.21
C GLU A 65 -22.35 -22.96 -20.68
N PHE A 66 -21.48 -23.70 -19.99
CA PHE A 66 -21.39 -23.67 -18.52
C PHE A 66 -20.89 -22.33 -17.97
N GLY A 67 -19.95 -21.70 -18.67
CA GLY A 67 -19.34 -20.42 -18.28
C GLY A 67 -20.35 -19.28 -18.21
N PHE A 68 -21.36 -19.26 -19.09
CA PHE A 68 -22.46 -18.32 -18.99
C PHE A 68 -23.23 -18.45 -17.67
N VAL A 69 -23.55 -19.68 -17.28
CA VAL A 69 -24.26 -19.98 -16.02
C VAL A 69 -23.39 -19.65 -14.80
N ALA A 70 -22.10 -19.95 -14.84
CA ALA A 70 -21.17 -19.56 -13.79
C ALA A 70 -21.06 -18.03 -13.65
N LEU A 71 -21.03 -17.29 -14.76
CA LEU A 71 -21.02 -15.83 -14.74
C LEU A 71 -22.34 -15.27 -14.18
N ALA A 72 -23.47 -15.88 -14.55
CA ALA A 72 -24.80 -15.57 -14.04
C ALA A 72 -24.87 -15.73 -12.50
N MET A 73 -24.42 -16.87 -12.00
CA MET A 73 -24.34 -17.15 -10.56
C MET A 73 -23.41 -16.17 -9.84
N ALA A 74 -22.26 -15.83 -10.43
CA ALA A 74 -21.31 -14.89 -9.83
C ALA A 74 -21.87 -13.49 -9.62
N ILE A 75 -22.64 -12.96 -10.56
CA ILE A 75 -23.25 -11.63 -10.44
C ILE A 75 -24.22 -11.58 -9.26
N VAL A 76 -25.05 -12.61 -9.11
CA VAL A 76 -26.03 -12.72 -8.02
C VAL A 76 -25.33 -12.89 -6.66
N LEU A 77 -24.29 -13.73 -6.59
CA LEU A 77 -23.48 -13.90 -5.38
C LEU A 77 -22.81 -12.61 -4.96
N ILE A 78 -22.21 -11.86 -5.90
CA ILE A 78 -21.60 -10.55 -5.61
C ILE A 78 -22.65 -9.58 -5.05
N GLY A 79 -23.91 -9.64 -5.50
CA GLY A 79 -25.04 -8.87 -4.96
C GLY A 79 -25.57 -9.35 -3.60
N GLY A 80 -25.01 -10.43 -3.04
CA GLY A 80 -25.44 -11.01 -1.76
C GLY A 80 -26.75 -11.80 -1.87
N GLY A 81 -26.99 -12.43 -3.02
CA GLY A 81 -28.08 -13.39 -3.25
C GLY A 81 -27.53 -14.74 -3.71
N VAL A 82 -28.43 -15.68 -3.99
CA VAL A 82 -28.14 -16.93 -4.71
C VAL A 82 -29.28 -17.12 -5.71
N ASP A 83 -28.98 -17.62 -6.90
CA ASP A 83 -30.00 -18.02 -7.89
C ASP A 83 -29.85 -19.49 -8.25
N LEU A 84 -30.61 -20.34 -7.57
CA LEU A 84 -30.64 -21.77 -7.87
C LEU A 84 -31.44 -22.09 -9.15
N SER A 85 -32.25 -21.16 -9.66
CA SER A 85 -33.10 -21.43 -10.83
C SER A 85 -32.37 -21.36 -12.17
N VAL A 86 -31.07 -21.02 -12.18
CA VAL A 86 -30.26 -20.84 -13.38
C VAL A 86 -30.25 -22.08 -14.30
N GLY A 87 -30.26 -23.29 -13.73
CA GLY A 87 -30.34 -24.54 -14.51
C GLY A 87 -31.70 -24.69 -15.22
N SER A 88 -32.79 -24.38 -14.53
CA SER A 88 -34.13 -24.39 -15.12
C SER A 88 -34.34 -23.29 -16.17
N ILE A 89 -33.77 -22.09 -15.95
CA ILE A 89 -33.79 -21.00 -16.94
C ILE A 89 -33.00 -21.41 -18.20
N PHE A 90 -31.83 -22.03 -18.02
CA PHE A 90 -31.04 -22.58 -19.12
C PHE A 90 -31.84 -23.62 -19.92
N ALA A 91 -32.54 -24.54 -19.25
CA ALA A 91 -33.36 -25.56 -19.91
C ALA A 91 -34.54 -24.95 -20.68
N LEU A 92 -35.26 -24.00 -20.07
CA LEU A 92 -36.36 -23.28 -20.74
C LEU A 92 -35.86 -22.48 -21.95
N ALA A 93 -34.69 -21.85 -21.86
CA ALA A 93 -34.09 -21.13 -22.97
C ALA A 93 -33.63 -22.06 -24.10
N ASN A 94 -33.11 -23.25 -23.76
CA ASN A 94 -32.80 -24.30 -24.73
C ASN A 94 -34.07 -24.71 -25.50
N PHE A 95 -35.14 -25.07 -24.77
CA PHE A 95 -36.44 -25.40 -25.38
C PHE A 95 -36.97 -24.25 -26.24
N LEU A 96 -36.99 -23.02 -25.69
CA LEU A 96 -37.53 -21.86 -26.39
C LEU A 96 -36.76 -21.60 -27.69
N SER A 97 -35.44 -21.75 -27.69
CA SER A 97 -34.64 -21.53 -28.91
C SER A 97 -34.99 -22.54 -30.00
N LEU A 98 -35.09 -23.83 -29.63
CA LEU A 98 -35.51 -24.87 -30.57
C LEU A 98 -36.96 -24.67 -31.03
N PHE A 99 -37.86 -24.31 -30.12
CA PHE A 99 -39.25 -24.05 -30.45
C PHE A 99 -39.41 -22.89 -31.43
N LEU A 100 -38.74 -21.76 -31.19
CA LEU A 100 -38.84 -20.58 -32.06
C LEU A 100 -38.29 -20.85 -33.46
N VAL A 101 -37.22 -21.64 -33.59
CA VAL A 101 -36.57 -21.88 -34.88
C VAL A 101 -37.17 -23.09 -35.60
N SER A 102 -37.38 -24.21 -34.90
CA SER A 102 -37.84 -25.47 -35.51
C SER A 102 -39.37 -25.59 -35.64
N VAL A 103 -40.14 -24.99 -34.73
CA VAL A 103 -41.61 -25.13 -34.71
C VAL A 103 -42.31 -23.88 -35.23
N VAL A 104 -41.92 -22.70 -34.73
CA VAL A 104 -42.50 -21.43 -35.19
C VAL A 104 -41.90 -20.97 -36.52
N GLY A 105 -40.66 -21.39 -36.84
CA GLY A 105 -39.98 -21.03 -38.07
C GLY A 105 -39.48 -19.57 -38.11
N LEU A 106 -39.21 -18.96 -36.95
CA LEU A 106 -38.66 -17.61 -36.90
C LEU A 106 -37.22 -17.56 -37.41
N PRO A 107 -36.80 -16.43 -38.00
CA PRO A 107 -35.41 -16.26 -38.41
C PRO A 107 -34.48 -16.26 -37.18
N VAL A 108 -33.29 -16.84 -37.33
CA VAL A 108 -32.32 -17.07 -36.24
C VAL A 108 -31.96 -15.79 -35.48
N TRP A 109 -31.87 -14.64 -36.16
CA TRP A 109 -31.58 -13.36 -35.49
C TRP A 109 -32.66 -12.96 -34.48
N ALA A 110 -33.93 -13.33 -34.73
CA ALA A 110 -35.00 -13.08 -33.77
C ALA A 110 -34.84 -13.99 -32.54
N CYS A 111 -34.46 -15.26 -32.75
CA CYS A 111 -34.14 -16.18 -31.65
C CYS A 111 -32.98 -15.68 -30.79
N LEU A 112 -31.92 -15.12 -31.40
CA LEU A 112 -30.78 -14.53 -30.68
C LEU A 112 -31.18 -13.40 -29.71
N VAL A 113 -32.29 -12.71 -29.98
CA VAL A 113 -32.79 -11.62 -29.15
C VAL A 113 -33.88 -12.09 -28.18
N LEU A 114 -34.84 -12.86 -28.67
CA LEU A 114 -36.00 -13.30 -27.89
C LEU A 114 -35.62 -14.27 -26.77
N THR A 115 -34.64 -15.16 -26.98
CA THR A 115 -34.25 -16.11 -25.95
C THR A 115 -33.59 -15.43 -24.73
N PRO A 116 -32.57 -14.56 -24.87
CA PRO A 116 -32.04 -13.81 -23.74
C PRO A 116 -33.09 -12.89 -23.07
N LEU A 117 -34.03 -12.32 -23.84
CA LEU A 117 -35.14 -11.53 -23.28
C LEU A 117 -36.08 -12.38 -22.43
N ALA A 118 -36.42 -13.59 -22.86
CA ALA A 118 -37.17 -14.53 -22.03
C ALA A 118 -36.41 -14.87 -20.74
N GLY A 119 -35.08 -15.04 -20.83
CA GLY A 119 -34.21 -15.15 -19.66
C GLY A 119 -34.31 -13.94 -18.72
N CYS A 120 -34.32 -12.71 -19.27
CA CYS A 120 -34.51 -11.50 -18.48
C CYS A 120 -35.86 -11.51 -17.74
N LEU A 121 -36.93 -11.97 -18.39
CA LEU A 121 -38.26 -12.05 -17.78
C LEU A 121 -38.30 -13.07 -16.65
N LEU A 122 -37.76 -14.26 -16.84
CA LEU A 122 -37.67 -15.29 -15.79
C LEU A 122 -36.82 -14.80 -14.61
N GLY A 123 -35.69 -14.16 -14.89
CA GLY A 123 -34.85 -13.52 -13.89
C GLY A 123 -35.53 -12.34 -13.18
N ALA A 124 -36.37 -11.58 -13.89
CA ALA A 124 -37.15 -10.48 -13.31
C ALA A 124 -38.17 -10.99 -12.29
N VAL A 125 -38.76 -12.18 -12.49
CA VAL A 125 -39.65 -12.80 -11.50
C VAL A 125 -38.90 -13.03 -10.18
N ASN A 126 -37.73 -13.68 -10.23
CA ASN A 126 -36.87 -13.87 -9.06
C ASN A 126 -36.46 -12.52 -8.44
N GLY A 127 -35.98 -11.60 -9.28
CA GLY A 127 -35.55 -10.27 -8.88
C GLY A 127 -36.67 -9.48 -8.20
N ALA A 128 -37.92 -9.63 -8.64
CA ALA A 128 -39.06 -8.93 -8.08
C ALA A 128 -39.42 -9.47 -6.69
N LEU A 129 -39.48 -10.80 -6.57
CA LEU A 129 -39.74 -11.49 -5.30
C LEU A 129 -38.67 -11.16 -4.25
N ILE A 130 -37.40 -11.10 -4.66
CA ILE A 130 -36.28 -10.94 -3.72
C ILE A 130 -35.98 -9.45 -3.47
N GLY A 131 -35.97 -8.63 -4.51
CA GLY A 131 -35.62 -7.21 -4.46
C GLY A 131 -36.73 -6.32 -3.88
N PHE A 132 -37.99 -6.54 -4.26
CA PHE A 132 -39.11 -5.69 -3.84
C PHE A 132 -39.95 -6.34 -2.74
N LEU A 133 -40.32 -7.61 -2.91
CA LEU A 133 -41.11 -8.33 -1.91
C LEU A 133 -40.26 -8.86 -0.74
N ARG A 134 -38.94 -8.65 -0.79
CA ARG A 134 -37.98 -8.99 0.28
C ARG A 134 -38.02 -10.47 0.70
N ALA A 135 -38.37 -11.35 -0.23
CA ALA A 135 -38.34 -12.78 0.00
C ALA A 135 -36.89 -13.27 0.21
N ARG A 136 -36.74 -14.40 0.93
CA ARG A 136 -35.43 -15.02 1.15
C ARG A 136 -34.93 -15.65 -0.15
N ALA A 137 -33.79 -15.18 -0.66
CA ALA A 137 -33.26 -15.55 -1.98
C ALA A 137 -33.14 -17.06 -2.21
N LEU A 138 -32.55 -17.80 -1.27
CA LEU A 138 -32.35 -19.25 -1.39
C LEU A 138 -33.69 -20.00 -1.55
N LEU A 139 -34.64 -19.74 -0.65
CA LEU A 139 -35.95 -20.41 -0.66
C LEU A 139 -36.74 -20.03 -1.92
N THR A 140 -36.68 -18.76 -2.31
CA THR A 140 -37.41 -18.24 -3.48
C THR A 140 -36.89 -18.88 -4.76
N THR A 141 -35.58 -18.89 -4.97
CA THR A 141 -34.98 -19.44 -6.19
C THR A 141 -35.04 -20.96 -6.23
N MET A 142 -35.05 -21.65 -5.08
CA MET A 142 -35.35 -23.08 -5.03
C MET A 142 -36.79 -23.39 -5.44
N ALA A 143 -37.77 -22.59 -4.99
CA ALA A 143 -39.16 -22.75 -5.42
C ALA A 143 -39.31 -22.47 -6.93
N MET A 144 -38.70 -21.38 -7.42
CA MET A 144 -38.74 -21.03 -8.84
C MET A 144 -37.96 -22.00 -9.73
N LEU A 145 -36.88 -22.62 -9.23
CA LEU A 145 -36.23 -23.76 -9.90
C LEU A 145 -37.25 -24.83 -10.22
N ILE A 146 -38.03 -25.27 -9.23
CA ILE A 146 -39.04 -26.34 -9.40
C ILE A 146 -40.12 -25.90 -10.39
N VAL A 147 -40.67 -24.68 -10.22
CA VAL A 147 -41.71 -24.15 -11.11
C VAL A 147 -41.23 -24.08 -12.56
N PHE A 148 -40.08 -23.43 -12.81
CA PHE A 148 -39.51 -23.31 -14.16
C PHE A 148 -39.15 -24.68 -14.74
N ARG A 149 -38.67 -25.60 -13.90
CA ARG A 149 -38.36 -26.96 -14.33
C ARG A 149 -39.60 -27.74 -14.74
N SER A 150 -40.67 -27.66 -13.95
CA SER A 150 -41.95 -28.31 -14.29
C SER A 150 -42.54 -27.72 -15.57
N ILE A 151 -42.45 -26.40 -15.77
CA ILE A 151 -42.87 -25.76 -17.03
C ILE A 151 -42.07 -26.33 -18.20
N TYR A 152 -40.73 -26.41 -18.08
CA TYR A 152 -39.86 -26.99 -19.10
C TYR A 152 -40.27 -28.42 -19.47
N GLU A 153 -40.52 -29.28 -18.48
CA GLU A 153 -40.89 -30.67 -18.72
C GLU A 153 -42.27 -30.80 -19.40
N LEU A 154 -43.25 -29.97 -19.00
CA LEU A 154 -44.58 -29.95 -19.61
C LEU A 154 -44.53 -29.50 -21.08
N VAL A 155 -43.87 -28.37 -21.37
CA VAL A 155 -43.81 -27.84 -22.74
C VAL A 155 -42.97 -28.73 -23.65
N THR A 156 -41.88 -29.29 -23.14
CA THR A 156 -41.04 -30.22 -23.90
C THR A 156 -41.81 -31.50 -24.23
N TYR A 157 -42.59 -32.04 -23.28
CA TYR A 157 -43.43 -33.20 -23.54
C TYR A 157 -44.50 -32.91 -24.61
N GLN A 158 -45.12 -31.73 -24.56
CA GLN A 158 -46.15 -31.32 -25.51
C GLN A 158 -45.63 -31.20 -26.95
N TYR A 159 -44.42 -30.65 -27.15
CA TYR A 159 -43.85 -30.36 -28.47
C TYR A 159 -42.74 -31.36 -28.88
N ALA A 160 -42.63 -32.51 -28.20
CA ALA A 160 -41.55 -33.47 -28.45
C ALA A 160 -41.52 -34.00 -29.90
N ALA A 161 -42.68 -34.26 -30.48
CA ALA A 161 -42.81 -34.73 -31.86
C ALA A 161 -42.38 -33.65 -32.86
N ASP A 162 -42.85 -32.41 -32.67
CA ASP A 162 -42.54 -31.27 -33.54
C ASP A 162 -41.04 -30.92 -33.51
N LEU A 163 -40.44 -30.93 -32.32
CA LEU A 163 -39.01 -30.69 -32.14
C LEU A 163 -38.14 -31.77 -32.78
N SER A 164 -38.63 -33.02 -32.82
CA SER A 164 -37.91 -34.13 -33.45
C SER A 164 -38.01 -34.10 -34.98
N ALA A 165 -39.05 -33.45 -35.52
CA ALA A 165 -39.29 -33.34 -36.96
C ALA A 165 -38.65 -32.08 -37.58
N GLY A 166 -38.37 -31.04 -36.79
CA GLY A 166 -37.86 -29.77 -37.29
C GLY A 166 -36.35 -29.75 -37.47
N ASP A 167 -35.90 -29.43 -38.69
CA ASP A 167 -34.50 -29.20 -39.04
C ASP A 167 -34.29 -27.74 -39.52
N PRO A 168 -33.78 -26.85 -38.66
CA PRO A 168 -33.43 -25.48 -39.01
C PRO A 168 -32.33 -25.40 -40.06
N ALA A 169 -32.69 -25.46 -41.34
CA ALA A 169 -31.74 -25.21 -42.43
C ALA A 169 -31.35 -23.71 -42.48
N SER A 170 -30.43 -23.29 -41.60
CA SER A 170 -29.94 -21.91 -41.50
C SER A 170 -28.42 -21.87 -41.27
N PRO A 171 -27.64 -21.28 -42.19
CA PRO A 171 -26.18 -21.14 -42.02
C PRO A 171 -25.77 -20.41 -40.74
N LEU A 172 -26.62 -19.48 -40.27
CA LEU A 172 -26.35 -18.75 -39.03
C LEU A 172 -26.54 -19.65 -37.80
N TRP A 173 -27.53 -20.54 -37.81
CA TRP A 173 -27.76 -21.51 -36.73
C TRP A 173 -26.59 -22.49 -36.62
N ASP A 174 -26.17 -23.05 -37.76
CA ASP A 174 -25.00 -23.93 -37.86
C ASP A 174 -23.73 -23.25 -37.40
N TYR A 175 -23.54 -21.97 -37.76
CA TYR A 175 -22.38 -21.20 -37.30
C TYR A 175 -22.40 -20.98 -35.79
N ILE A 176 -23.56 -20.71 -35.18
CA ILE A 176 -23.69 -20.52 -33.73
C ILE A 176 -23.40 -21.82 -32.96
N GLY A 177 -23.88 -22.96 -33.44
CA GLY A 177 -23.68 -24.27 -32.80
C GLY A 177 -22.30 -24.89 -33.08
N GLY A 178 -21.87 -24.84 -34.34
CA GLY A 178 -20.72 -25.57 -34.90
C GLY A 178 -19.59 -24.69 -35.43
N GLY A 179 -19.79 -23.38 -35.57
CA GLY A 179 -18.80 -22.46 -36.13
C GLY A 179 -17.63 -22.12 -35.21
N SER A 180 -16.57 -21.57 -35.81
CA SER A 180 -15.38 -21.07 -35.09
C SER A 180 -14.84 -19.81 -35.77
N LEU A 181 -14.21 -18.94 -34.98
CA LEU A 181 -13.51 -17.75 -35.42
C LEU A 181 -12.01 -17.93 -35.13
N LEU A 182 -11.17 -17.95 -36.16
CA LEU A 182 -9.72 -18.18 -36.04
C LEU A 182 -9.36 -19.44 -35.23
N GLY A 183 -10.17 -20.50 -35.36
CA GLY A 183 -10.00 -21.76 -34.62
C GLY A 183 -10.57 -21.76 -33.20
N VAL A 184 -11.13 -20.65 -32.71
CA VAL A 184 -11.80 -20.56 -31.40
C VAL A 184 -13.32 -20.71 -31.60
N PRO A 185 -14.01 -21.59 -30.85
CA PRO A 185 -15.46 -21.72 -30.95
C PRO A 185 -16.20 -20.39 -30.73
N ILE A 186 -17.23 -20.11 -31.54
CA ILE A 186 -17.90 -18.82 -31.49
C ILE A 186 -18.58 -18.55 -30.13
N ASN A 187 -19.14 -19.58 -29.50
CA ASN A 187 -19.77 -19.48 -28.19
C ASN A 187 -18.77 -19.09 -27.10
N LEU A 188 -17.52 -19.57 -27.19
CA LEU A 188 -16.43 -19.21 -26.28
C LEU A 188 -15.96 -17.77 -26.51
N VAL A 189 -15.92 -17.30 -27.76
CA VAL A 189 -15.61 -15.89 -28.09
C VAL A 189 -16.68 -14.96 -27.49
N VAL A 190 -17.95 -15.30 -27.64
CA VAL A 190 -19.07 -14.52 -27.09
C VAL A 190 -19.04 -14.53 -25.56
N LEU A 191 -18.78 -15.67 -24.93
CA LEU A 191 -18.57 -15.74 -23.48
C LEU A 191 -17.42 -14.84 -23.05
N GLY A 192 -16.28 -14.90 -23.74
CA GLY A 192 -15.10 -14.08 -23.44
C GLY A 192 -15.40 -12.58 -23.50
N LEU A 193 -16.10 -12.14 -24.56
CA LEU A 193 -16.52 -10.76 -24.72
C LEU A 193 -17.45 -10.32 -23.57
N ILE A 194 -18.47 -11.12 -23.27
CA ILE A 194 -19.41 -10.84 -22.18
C ILE A 194 -18.71 -10.84 -20.82
N ALA A 195 -17.79 -11.78 -20.57
CA ALA A 195 -17.01 -11.83 -19.34
C ALA A 195 -16.13 -10.58 -19.17
N VAL A 196 -15.53 -10.07 -20.24
CA VAL A 196 -14.79 -8.80 -20.24
C VAL A 196 -15.72 -7.63 -19.93
N VAL A 197 -16.88 -7.55 -20.59
CA VAL A 197 -17.88 -6.50 -20.34
C VAL A 197 -18.35 -6.54 -18.88
N VAL A 198 -18.73 -7.71 -18.36
CA VAL A 198 -19.13 -7.88 -16.95
C VAL A 198 -17.99 -7.51 -16.02
N HIS A 199 -16.74 -7.88 -16.33
CA HIS A 199 -15.58 -7.49 -15.53
C HIS A 199 -15.39 -5.96 -15.49
N LEU A 200 -15.46 -5.29 -16.64
CA LEU A 200 -15.30 -3.84 -16.75
C LEU A 200 -16.45 -3.10 -16.06
N VAL A 201 -17.69 -3.51 -16.30
CA VAL A 201 -18.87 -2.97 -15.61
C VAL A 201 -18.71 -3.14 -14.10
N ARG A 202 -18.34 -4.33 -13.64
CA ARG A 202 -18.16 -4.60 -12.20
C ARG A 202 -17.02 -3.77 -11.58
N SER A 203 -15.88 -3.63 -12.27
CA SER A 203 -14.67 -3.03 -11.70
C SER A 203 -14.57 -1.52 -11.89
N ARG A 204 -15.18 -0.96 -12.94
CA ARG A 204 -14.98 0.44 -13.37
C ARG A 204 -16.25 1.31 -13.34
N THR A 205 -17.45 0.75 -13.16
CA THR A 205 -18.70 1.54 -13.16
C THR A 205 -19.32 1.67 -11.78
N ARG A 206 -20.07 2.76 -11.54
CA ARG A 206 -20.83 2.98 -10.30
C ARG A 206 -21.77 1.80 -9.98
N PHE A 207 -22.46 1.28 -10.99
CA PHE A 207 -23.35 0.12 -10.86
C PHE A 207 -22.64 -1.09 -10.25
N GLY A 208 -21.45 -1.43 -10.75
CA GLY A 208 -20.65 -2.54 -10.23
C GLY A 208 -20.21 -2.37 -8.77
N TRP A 209 -19.85 -1.14 -8.38
CA TRP A 209 -19.49 -0.82 -7.00
C TRP A 209 -20.71 -0.83 -6.07
N HIS A 210 -21.87 -0.37 -6.56
CA HIS A 210 -23.12 -0.39 -5.82
C HIS A 210 -23.62 -1.81 -5.56
N ILE A 211 -23.56 -2.72 -6.55
CA ILE A 211 -23.90 -4.15 -6.33
C ILE A 211 -23.00 -4.73 -5.24
N ALA A 212 -21.70 -4.45 -5.29
CA ALA A 212 -20.77 -4.95 -4.30
C ALA A 212 -21.02 -4.40 -2.88
N ALA A 213 -21.37 -3.11 -2.77
CA ALA A 213 -21.73 -2.51 -1.51
C ALA A 213 -23.01 -3.13 -0.93
N VAL A 214 -24.03 -3.34 -1.77
CA VAL A 214 -25.27 -4.04 -1.39
C VAL A 214 -24.99 -5.46 -0.92
N GLY A 215 -24.13 -6.20 -1.64
CA GLY A 215 -23.74 -7.55 -1.26
C GLY A 215 -22.93 -7.61 0.03
N ALA A 216 -22.06 -6.64 0.30
CA ALA A 216 -21.28 -6.57 1.54
C ALA A 216 -22.16 -6.25 2.76
N GLY A 217 -23.23 -5.47 2.57
CA GLY A 217 -24.18 -5.15 3.63
C GLY A 217 -25.35 -4.30 3.15
N ARG A 218 -26.52 -4.93 2.98
CA ARG A 218 -27.75 -4.27 2.49
C ARG A 218 -28.19 -3.09 3.36
N LEU A 219 -28.05 -3.20 4.69
CA LEU A 219 -28.43 -2.14 5.62
C LEU A 219 -27.52 -0.92 5.49
N ALA A 220 -26.19 -1.13 5.48
CA ALA A 220 -25.21 -0.07 5.29
C ALA A 220 -25.37 0.61 3.92
N ALA A 221 -25.60 -0.17 2.86
CA ALA A 221 -25.86 0.35 1.52
C ALA A 221 -27.12 1.24 1.47
N ARG A 222 -28.17 0.86 2.21
CA ARG A 222 -29.41 1.67 2.31
C ARG A 222 -29.16 2.98 3.06
N HIS A 223 -28.41 2.96 4.16
CA HIS A 223 -28.03 4.18 4.87
C HIS A 223 -27.11 5.09 4.05
N ALA A 224 -26.35 4.53 3.12
CA ALA A 224 -25.58 5.27 2.12
C ALA A 224 -26.43 5.78 0.92
N GLY A 225 -27.75 5.63 0.95
CA GLY A 225 -28.67 6.15 -0.08
C GLY A 225 -28.73 5.33 -1.38
N LEU A 226 -28.20 4.10 -1.41
CA LEU A 226 -28.23 3.27 -2.62
C LEU A 226 -29.60 2.65 -2.88
N PRO A 227 -30.04 2.51 -4.15
CA PRO A 227 -31.32 1.89 -4.51
C PRO A 227 -31.23 0.35 -4.42
N VAL A 228 -31.16 -0.17 -3.19
CA VAL A 228 -30.89 -1.59 -2.89
C VAL A 228 -31.83 -2.54 -3.65
N ASN A 229 -33.13 -2.26 -3.69
CA ASN A 229 -34.12 -3.13 -4.30
C ASN A 229 -33.88 -3.31 -5.80
N TRP A 230 -33.61 -2.21 -6.51
CA TRP A 230 -33.31 -2.22 -7.95
C TRP A 230 -31.98 -2.89 -8.26
N LEU A 231 -30.96 -2.68 -7.42
CA LEU A 231 -29.67 -3.33 -7.56
C LEU A 231 -29.82 -4.85 -7.42
N VAL A 232 -30.54 -5.32 -6.41
CA VAL A 232 -30.86 -6.76 -6.25
C VAL A 232 -31.65 -7.28 -7.45
N PHE A 233 -32.73 -6.61 -7.84
CA PHE A 233 -33.55 -6.98 -9.00
C PHE A 233 -32.69 -7.16 -10.27
N SER A 234 -31.83 -6.18 -10.57
CA SER A 234 -30.98 -6.20 -11.77
C SER A 234 -30.02 -7.38 -11.80
N THR A 235 -29.51 -7.84 -10.65
CA THR A 235 -28.59 -9.01 -10.62
C THR A 235 -29.27 -10.29 -11.09
N TYR A 236 -30.54 -10.50 -10.73
CA TYR A 236 -31.32 -11.68 -11.15
C TYR A 236 -31.74 -11.58 -12.62
N VAL A 237 -32.10 -10.39 -13.11
CA VAL A 237 -32.39 -10.17 -14.55
C VAL A 237 -31.17 -10.50 -15.41
N ILE A 238 -30.00 -9.99 -15.04
CA ILE A 238 -28.75 -10.28 -15.75
C ILE A 238 -28.41 -11.78 -15.66
N SER A 239 -28.64 -12.40 -14.50
CA SER A 239 -28.44 -13.84 -14.32
C SER A 239 -29.31 -14.68 -15.26
N GLY A 240 -30.59 -14.32 -15.38
CA GLY A 240 -31.51 -14.97 -16.30
C GLY A 240 -31.12 -14.79 -17.77
N ALA A 241 -30.69 -13.59 -18.16
CA ALA A 241 -30.22 -13.31 -19.52
C ALA A 241 -28.99 -14.16 -19.90
N LEU A 242 -28.01 -14.24 -19.00
CA LEU A 242 -26.79 -15.01 -19.21
C LEU A 242 -27.09 -16.52 -19.25
N SER A 243 -27.89 -17.02 -18.31
CA SER A 243 -28.30 -18.44 -18.29
C SER A 243 -29.05 -18.83 -19.56
N ALA A 244 -29.93 -17.95 -20.05
CA ALA A 244 -30.65 -18.16 -21.30
C ALA A 244 -29.73 -18.13 -22.53
N THR A 245 -28.71 -17.27 -22.53
CA THR A 245 -27.70 -17.23 -23.59
C THR A 245 -26.91 -18.54 -23.65
N GLY A 246 -26.56 -19.13 -22.50
CA GLY A 246 -25.94 -20.46 -22.44
C GLY A 246 -26.86 -21.55 -23.02
N GLY A 247 -28.15 -21.52 -22.66
CA GLY A 247 -29.14 -22.48 -23.16
C GLY A 247 -29.38 -22.38 -24.68
N LEU A 248 -29.32 -21.17 -25.23
CA LEU A 248 -29.38 -20.92 -26.68
C LEU A 248 -28.20 -21.54 -27.43
N PHE A 249 -26.97 -21.38 -26.94
CA PHE A 249 -25.81 -22.03 -27.57
C PHE A 249 -25.84 -23.55 -27.44
N TYR A 250 -26.32 -24.06 -26.30
CA TYR A 250 -26.53 -25.49 -26.11
C TYR A 250 -27.56 -26.04 -27.11
N ALA A 251 -28.68 -25.32 -27.33
CA ALA A 251 -29.69 -25.67 -28.33
C ALA A 251 -29.09 -25.77 -29.73
N ALA A 252 -28.34 -24.75 -30.15
CA ALA A 252 -27.71 -24.71 -31.46
C ALA A 252 -26.69 -25.83 -31.67
N ARG A 253 -26.01 -26.28 -30.60
CA ARG A 253 -25.01 -27.35 -30.69
C ARG A 253 -25.60 -28.76 -30.67
N PHE A 254 -26.56 -29.03 -29.78
CA PHE A 254 -27.07 -30.39 -29.56
C PHE A 254 -28.40 -30.69 -30.26
N MET A 255 -29.14 -29.67 -30.70
CA MET A 255 -30.43 -29.86 -31.37
C MET A 255 -31.41 -30.76 -30.60
N ASN A 256 -31.38 -30.68 -29.26
CA ASN A 256 -32.13 -31.57 -28.39
C ASN A 256 -32.62 -30.85 -27.11
N ALA A 257 -33.89 -31.07 -26.75
CA ALA A 257 -34.49 -30.70 -25.47
C ALA A 257 -34.72 -31.93 -24.59
N GLY A 258 -33.66 -32.64 -24.24
CA GLY A 258 -33.75 -33.83 -23.40
C GLY A 258 -34.18 -33.52 -21.96
N ARG A 259 -34.63 -34.54 -21.23
CA ARG A 259 -34.99 -34.37 -19.80
C ARG A 259 -33.79 -33.87 -18.99
N ASP A 260 -32.57 -34.32 -19.24
CA ASP A 260 -31.42 -33.99 -18.38
C ASP A 260 -30.81 -32.60 -18.62
N VAL A 261 -31.32 -31.84 -19.61
CA VAL A 261 -30.81 -30.49 -19.92
C VAL A 261 -30.97 -29.58 -18.69
N GLY A 262 -29.87 -28.94 -18.30
CA GLY A 262 -29.83 -27.96 -17.21
C GLY A 262 -29.82 -28.54 -15.80
N VAL A 263 -29.97 -29.86 -15.63
CA VAL A 263 -30.02 -30.49 -14.30
C VAL A 263 -28.67 -30.40 -13.60
N GLY A 264 -28.65 -29.87 -12.37
CA GLY A 264 -27.44 -29.79 -11.54
C GLY A 264 -26.50 -28.63 -11.88
N LEU A 265 -26.76 -27.89 -12.96
CA LEU A 265 -25.95 -26.73 -13.35
C LEU A 265 -25.90 -25.67 -12.24
N GLU A 266 -26.97 -25.53 -11.46
CA GLU A 266 -27.02 -24.61 -10.32
C GLU A 266 -26.03 -24.98 -9.20
N VAL A 267 -25.84 -26.28 -8.93
CA VAL A 267 -24.89 -26.77 -7.92
C VAL A 267 -23.47 -26.65 -8.44
N ASP A 268 -23.24 -27.03 -9.69
CA ASP A 268 -21.92 -26.95 -10.33
C ASP A 268 -21.46 -25.49 -10.48
N ALA A 269 -22.35 -24.60 -10.92
CA ALA A 269 -22.04 -23.18 -11.06
C ALA A 269 -21.79 -22.51 -9.70
N LEU A 270 -22.57 -22.85 -8.68
CA LEU A 270 -22.34 -22.37 -7.31
C LEU A 270 -20.96 -22.84 -6.81
N THR A 271 -20.65 -24.13 -6.97
CA THR A 271 -19.38 -24.72 -6.54
C THR A 271 -18.20 -24.09 -7.28
N ALA A 272 -18.31 -23.92 -8.60
CA ALA A 272 -17.33 -23.26 -9.45
C ALA A 272 -17.01 -21.85 -8.98
N VAL A 273 -18.04 -21.03 -8.81
CA VAL A 273 -17.88 -19.61 -8.52
C VAL A 273 -17.31 -19.39 -7.10
N VAL A 274 -17.71 -20.23 -6.15
CA VAL A 274 -17.17 -20.22 -4.78
C VAL A 274 -15.73 -20.70 -4.75
N LEU A 275 -15.40 -21.80 -5.43
CA LEU A 275 -14.02 -22.28 -5.58
C LEU A 275 -13.13 -21.21 -6.23
N GLY A 276 -13.65 -20.47 -7.20
CA GLY A 276 -12.99 -19.33 -7.84
C GLY A 276 -12.72 -18.13 -6.91
N GLY A 277 -13.26 -18.11 -5.69
CA GLY A 277 -13.06 -17.06 -4.70
C GLY A 277 -14.06 -15.89 -4.80
N VAL A 278 -15.27 -16.17 -5.31
CA VAL A 278 -16.43 -15.28 -5.15
C VAL A 278 -17.14 -15.62 -3.85
N SER A 279 -17.41 -14.62 -3.01
CA SER A 279 -17.89 -14.85 -1.65
C SER A 279 -19.38 -15.19 -1.62
N LEU A 280 -19.73 -16.25 -0.87
CA LEU A 280 -21.11 -16.59 -0.54
C LEU A 280 -21.83 -15.54 0.31
N MET A 281 -21.07 -14.73 1.05
CA MET A 281 -21.62 -13.65 1.87
C MET A 281 -21.89 -12.37 1.07
N GLY A 282 -21.46 -12.32 -0.19
CA GLY A 282 -21.61 -11.17 -1.07
C GLY A 282 -20.52 -10.10 -0.97
N GLY A 283 -20.58 -9.15 -1.89
CA GLY A 283 -19.72 -7.97 -1.97
C GLY A 283 -18.29 -8.20 -2.50
N ARG A 284 -17.79 -9.44 -2.48
CA ARG A 284 -16.47 -9.81 -3.00
C ARG A 284 -16.57 -10.83 -4.14
N GLY A 285 -15.90 -10.55 -5.25
CA GLY A 285 -15.85 -11.43 -6.42
C GLY A 285 -15.49 -10.66 -7.70
N SER A 286 -15.23 -11.39 -8.78
CA SER A 286 -15.04 -10.83 -10.12
C SER A 286 -15.39 -11.87 -11.18
N ALA A 287 -15.67 -11.42 -12.41
CA ALA A 287 -15.87 -12.33 -13.55
C ALA A 287 -14.66 -13.25 -13.77
N ALA A 288 -13.44 -12.74 -13.61
CA ALA A 288 -12.22 -13.54 -13.76
C ALA A 288 -12.15 -14.68 -12.72
N ARG A 289 -12.49 -14.39 -11.46
CA ARG A 289 -12.59 -15.41 -10.39
C ARG A 289 -13.63 -16.47 -10.72
N ALA A 290 -14.81 -16.05 -11.18
CA ALA A 290 -15.86 -16.96 -11.62
C ALA A 290 -15.40 -17.87 -12.77
N MET A 291 -14.72 -17.31 -13.78
CA MET A 291 -14.23 -18.10 -14.93
C MET A 291 -13.11 -19.08 -14.56
N ILE A 292 -12.18 -18.70 -13.67
CA ILE A 292 -11.14 -19.62 -13.17
C ILE A 292 -11.79 -20.80 -12.45
N GLY A 293 -12.74 -20.53 -11.55
CA GLY A 293 -13.45 -21.57 -10.82
C GLY A 293 -14.34 -22.43 -11.71
N ALA A 294 -15.03 -21.82 -12.67
CA ALA A 294 -15.84 -22.51 -13.68
C ALA A 294 -14.99 -23.46 -14.52
N LEU A 295 -13.85 -22.98 -15.02
CA LEU A 295 -12.96 -23.83 -15.83
C LEU A 295 -12.41 -24.97 -14.98
N THR A 296 -12.09 -24.71 -13.70
CA THR A 296 -11.63 -25.75 -12.78
C THR A 296 -12.67 -26.85 -12.59
N ILE A 297 -13.91 -26.49 -12.20
CA ILE A 297 -14.99 -27.48 -11.99
C ILE A 297 -15.35 -28.19 -13.29
N PHE A 298 -15.41 -27.46 -14.40
CA PHE A 298 -15.68 -28.03 -15.71
C PHE A 298 -14.64 -29.08 -16.11
N LEU A 299 -13.35 -28.78 -15.95
CA LEU A 299 -12.27 -29.73 -16.24
C LEU A 299 -12.27 -30.94 -15.29
N ILE A 300 -12.62 -30.75 -14.01
CA ILE A 300 -12.77 -31.88 -13.08
C ILE A 300 -13.92 -32.78 -13.55
N ASN A 301 -15.09 -32.20 -13.85
CA ASN A 301 -16.27 -32.96 -14.28
C ASN A 301 -15.98 -33.73 -15.59
N ASN A 302 -15.48 -33.02 -16.61
CA ASN A 302 -15.15 -33.62 -17.91
C ASN A 302 -14.02 -34.65 -17.79
N GLY A 303 -13.02 -34.40 -16.94
CA GLY A 303 -11.92 -35.32 -16.67
C GLY A 303 -12.37 -36.62 -15.99
N LEU A 304 -13.24 -36.53 -14.98
CA LEU A 304 -13.78 -37.71 -14.28
C LEU A 304 -14.66 -38.56 -15.20
N VAL A 305 -15.49 -37.91 -16.02
CA VAL A 305 -16.32 -38.60 -17.02
C VAL A 305 -15.43 -39.33 -18.04
N ARG A 306 -14.39 -38.68 -18.55
CA ARG A 306 -13.42 -39.31 -19.49
C ARG A 306 -12.64 -40.45 -18.85
N ALA A 307 -12.40 -40.41 -17.54
CA ALA A 307 -11.77 -41.48 -16.79
C ALA A 307 -12.72 -42.67 -16.51
N GLY A 308 -13.98 -42.63 -16.97
CA GLY A 308 -14.96 -43.69 -16.77
C GLY A 308 -15.51 -43.77 -15.35
N VAL A 309 -15.37 -42.70 -14.56
CA VAL A 309 -15.86 -42.63 -13.18
C VAL A 309 -17.39 -42.55 -13.17
N VAL A 310 -18.04 -43.40 -12.38
CA VAL A 310 -19.51 -43.46 -12.26
C VAL A 310 -20.07 -42.16 -11.69
N SER A 311 -21.23 -41.72 -12.18
CA SER A 311 -21.87 -40.43 -11.87
C SER A 311 -22.07 -40.13 -10.37
N GLY A 312 -22.30 -41.16 -9.54
CA GLY A 312 -22.42 -41.00 -8.08
C GLY A 312 -21.13 -40.50 -7.42
N VAL A 313 -19.96 -40.98 -7.88
CA VAL A 313 -18.65 -40.53 -7.37
C VAL A 313 -18.36 -39.09 -7.79
N ASN A 314 -18.75 -38.70 -9.01
CA ASN A 314 -18.62 -37.32 -9.47
C ASN A 314 -19.40 -36.34 -8.56
N SER A 315 -20.65 -36.68 -8.23
CA SER A 315 -21.48 -35.88 -7.32
C SER A 315 -20.88 -35.78 -5.91
N LEU A 316 -20.31 -36.88 -5.40
CA LEU A 316 -19.61 -36.90 -4.11
C LEU A 316 -18.38 -35.97 -4.12
N VAL A 317 -17.58 -36.00 -5.18
CA VAL A 317 -16.40 -35.14 -5.34
C VAL A 317 -16.82 -33.67 -5.38
N MET A 318 -17.85 -33.32 -6.15
CA MET A 318 -18.35 -31.94 -6.22
C MET A 318 -18.85 -31.43 -4.87
N GLY A 319 -19.62 -32.25 -4.14
CA GLY A 319 -20.07 -31.92 -2.78
C GLY A 319 -18.90 -31.71 -1.80
N ALA A 320 -17.89 -32.57 -1.85
CA ALA A 320 -16.69 -32.45 -1.01
C ALA A 320 -15.87 -31.19 -1.36
N LEU A 321 -15.71 -30.88 -2.65
CA LEU A 321 -15.03 -29.67 -3.11
C LEU A 321 -15.76 -28.40 -2.67
N MET A 322 -17.09 -28.39 -2.73
CA MET A 322 -17.89 -27.27 -2.23
C MET A 322 -17.68 -27.04 -0.73
N LEU A 323 -17.74 -28.11 0.08
CA LEU A 323 -17.46 -28.03 1.53
C LEU A 323 -16.05 -27.51 1.82
N LEU A 324 -15.05 -28.00 1.08
CA LEU A 324 -13.66 -27.54 1.19
C LEU A 324 -13.55 -26.06 0.83
N ALA A 325 -14.17 -25.62 -0.27
CA ALA A 325 -14.14 -24.24 -0.73
C ALA A 325 -14.74 -23.30 0.34
N VAL A 326 -15.88 -23.66 0.93
CA VAL A 326 -16.53 -22.90 2.01
C VAL A 326 -15.64 -22.83 3.27
N ALA A 327 -15.00 -23.94 3.65
CA ALA A 327 -14.12 -24.00 4.81
C ALA A 327 -12.87 -23.11 4.63
N VAL A 328 -12.28 -23.13 3.44
CA VAL A 328 -11.13 -22.29 3.07
C VAL A 328 -11.54 -20.81 3.01
N ASP A 329 -12.65 -20.47 2.36
CA ASP A 329 -13.16 -19.08 2.27
C ASP A 329 -13.31 -18.45 3.66
N ARG A 330 -13.95 -19.17 4.60
CA ARG A 330 -14.20 -18.68 5.96
C ARG A 330 -12.93 -18.51 6.80
N LYS A 331 -11.94 -19.41 6.69
CA LYS A 331 -10.76 -19.43 7.56
C LYS A 331 -9.57 -18.68 6.97
N LEU A 332 -9.33 -18.77 5.66
CA LEU A 332 -8.21 -18.15 4.99
C LEU A 332 -8.46 -16.65 4.80
N LEU A 333 -9.51 -16.25 4.06
CA LEU A 333 -9.73 -14.84 3.73
C LEU A 333 -9.96 -13.96 4.96
N LYS A 334 -10.66 -14.47 5.99
CA LYS A 334 -10.86 -13.75 7.25
C LYS A 334 -9.55 -13.51 8.01
N ASN A 335 -8.59 -14.43 7.92
CA ASN A 335 -7.34 -14.35 8.66
C ASN A 335 -6.18 -13.78 7.84
N LEU A 336 -6.30 -13.67 6.51
CA LEU A 336 -5.26 -13.11 5.63
C LEU A 336 -4.76 -11.73 6.11
N PRO A 337 -5.61 -10.73 6.43
CA PRO A 337 -5.13 -9.44 6.92
C PRO A 337 -4.38 -9.55 8.26
N ARG A 338 -4.84 -10.44 9.16
CA ARG A 338 -4.19 -10.67 10.45
C ARG A 338 -2.84 -11.37 10.29
N LEU A 339 -2.75 -12.31 9.35
CA LEU A 339 -1.50 -13.01 9.01
C LEU A 339 -0.52 -12.05 8.35
N ALA A 340 -0.97 -11.23 7.40
CA ALA A 340 -0.16 -10.20 6.76
C ALA A 340 0.39 -9.22 7.81
N ALA A 341 -0.45 -8.71 8.71
CA ALA A 341 -0.01 -7.83 9.81
C ALA A 341 1.03 -8.50 10.72
N ARG A 342 0.85 -9.78 11.05
CA ARG A 342 1.80 -10.57 11.86
C ARG A 342 3.15 -10.84 11.19
N LEU A 343 3.22 -10.72 9.87
CA LEU A 343 4.42 -10.92 9.05
C LEU A 343 5.02 -9.59 8.56
N TYR A 344 4.38 -8.46 8.91
CA TYR A 344 4.73 -7.15 8.37
C TYR A 344 6.12 -6.67 8.79
N ILE A 345 6.51 -6.92 10.05
CA ILE A 345 7.85 -6.60 10.56
C ILE A 345 8.70 -7.88 10.48
N ASP A 346 9.81 -7.82 9.73
CA ASP A 346 10.78 -8.91 9.59
C ASP A 346 12.17 -8.45 10.09
N PRO A 347 12.47 -8.60 11.40
CA PRO A 347 13.70 -8.03 11.95
C PRO A 347 14.98 -8.59 11.31
N ALA A 348 16.01 -7.76 11.15
CA ALA A 348 17.34 -8.17 10.68
C ALA A 348 18.38 -8.17 11.81
N ALA A 349 19.27 -9.16 11.88
CA ALA A 349 20.22 -9.25 12.98
C ALA A 349 21.25 -8.12 12.92
N LEU A 350 21.15 -7.17 13.85
CA LEU A 350 22.05 -6.04 13.96
C LEU A 350 22.99 -6.28 15.13
N ARG A 351 24.25 -6.63 14.84
CA ARG A 351 25.30 -6.82 15.84
C ARG A 351 26.23 -5.62 15.82
N LEU A 352 26.18 -4.84 16.88
CA LEU A 352 27.11 -3.73 17.10
C LEU A 352 28.21 -4.18 18.08
N PRO A 353 29.46 -3.71 17.89
CA PRO A 353 30.50 -3.89 18.89
C PRO A 353 30.14 -3.15 20.19
N PRO A 354 30.76 -3.50 21.34
CA PRO A 354 30.56 -2.77 22.59
C PRO A 354 30.79 -1.27 22.39
N PRO A 355 29.87 -0.41 22.87
CA PRO A 355 30.02 1.03 22.70
C PRO A 355 31.26 1.54 23.48
N PRO A 356 31.94 2.58 22.98
CA PRO A 356 32.95 3.30 23.75
C PRO A 356 32.40 3.75 25.10
N ALA A 357 33.27 3.80 26.12
CA ALA A 357 32.86 4.27 27.45
C ALA A 357 32.33 5.71 27.38
N ILE A 358 31.23 5.95 28.08
CA ILE A 358 30.66 7.30 28.28
C ILE A 358 30.76 7.73 29.74
N ASP A 359 31.29 6.89 30.62
CA ASP A 359 31.37 7.18 32.05
C ASP A 359 32.21 8.45 32.29
N PRO A 360 31.79 9.32 33.22
CA PRO A 360 32.59 10.47 33.63
C PRO A 360 33.98 10.03 34.07
N GLY A 361 35.03 10.70 33.55
CA GLY A 361 36.42 10.38 33.90
C GLY A 361 37.04 9.17 33.18
N SER A 362 36.33 8.53 32.25
CA SER A 362 36.85 7.38 31.48
C SER A 362 37.99 7.71 30.50
N GLY A 363 38.32 8.99 30.29
CA GLY A 363 39.27 9.44 29.26
C GLY A 363 38.75 9.31 27.83
N SER A 364 37.54 8.77 27.64
CA SER A 364 36.87 8.71 26.34
C SER A 364 36.49 10.11 25.85
N PRO A 365 36.61 10.40 24.54
CA PRO A 365 36.12 11.67 23.97
C PRO A 365 34.59 11.83 24.09
N PHE A 366 33.88 10.75 24.43
CA PHE A 366 32.43 10.74 24.66
C PHE A 366 32.04 10.78 26.14
N ALA A 367 33.00 10.92 27.06
CA ALA A 367 32.71 10.97 28.49
C ALA A 367 31.62 12.02 28.81
N VAL A 368 30.63 11.61 29.59
CA VAL A 368 29.50 12.46 29.99
C VAL A 368 30.01 13.69 30.73
N ASN A 369 29.49 14.84 30.32
CA ASN A 369 29.86 16.14 30.87
C ASN A 369 28.61 17.02 31.02
N PHE A 370 28.82 18.27 31.41
CA PHE A 370 27.75 19.24 31.66
C PHE A 370 27.78 20.37 30.63
N GLY A 371 28.23 20.10 29.40
CA GLY A 371 28.45 21.11 28.37
C GLY A 371 27.21 21.85 27.91
N LEU A 372 26.01 21.26 28.06
CA LEU A 372 24.74 21.92 27.76
C LEU A 372 24.09 22.60 28.99
N ARG A 373 24.78 22.59 30.13
CA ARG A 373 24.30 23.24 31.35
C ARG A 373 24.26 24.76 31.15
N GLY A 374 23.11 25.36 31.45
CA GLY A 374 22.92 26.80 31.30
C GLY A 374 22.69 27.25 29.85
N ALA A 375 22.36 26.33 28.94
CA ALA A 375 21.89 26.71 27.60
C ALA A 375 20.69 27.64 27.69
N TYR A 376 20.80 28.81 27.07
CA TYR A 376 19.75 29.82 27.06
C TYR A 376 18.52 29.30 26.31
N PRO A 377 17.33 29.25 26.94
CA PRO A 377 16.15 28.69 26.32
C PRO A 377 15.42 29.74 25.45
N ILE A 378 15.29 29.46 24.17
CA ILE A 378 14.52 30.27 23.22
C ILE A 378 13.15 29.61 23.00
N GLY A 379 12.08 30.41 23.03
CA GLY A 379 10.71 29.94 22.87
C GLY A 379 10.09 29.28 24.11
N PHE A 380 10.84 29.14 25.21
CA PHE A 380 10.34 28.69 26.50
C PHE A 380 9.84 29.87 27.35
N ARG A 381 8.65 29.75 27.94
CA ARG A 381 8.20 30.59 29.05
C ARG A 381 7.86 29.63 30.21
N GLY A 382 8.43 29.85 31.39
CA GLY A 382 8.15 29.04 32.58
C GLY A 382 6.67 29.09 32.99
N GLU A 383 6.24 28.14 33.82
CA GLU A 383 4.94 28.18 34.51
C GLU A 383 5.00 29.21 35.67
N ASP A 384 3.89 29.90 35.95
CA ASP A 384 3.68 30.97 36.97
C ASP A 384 3.82 32.45 36.55
N PHE A 385 3.09 32.91 35.52
CA PHE A 385 2.63 34.30 35.50
C PHE A 385 1.13 34.37 35.22
N ALA A 386 0.37 34.46 36.31
CA ALA A 386 -0.90 35.17 36.34
C ALA A 386 -0.59 36.68 36.21
N GLY A 387 -1.24 37.35 35.25
CA GLY A 387 -1.26 38.81 35.19
C GLY A 387 -0.33 39.43 34.16
N GLN A 388 -0.68 39.32 32.88
CA GLN A 388 -0.71 40.49 31.98
C GLN A 388 -1.47 40.09 30.71
N GLU A 389 -2.69 40.60 30.62
CA GLU A 389 -3.49 40.59 29.41
C GLU A 389 -2.90 41.62 28.44
N ASP A 390 -2.48 41.18 27.26
CA ASP A 390 -2.63 41.95 26.02
C ASP A 390 -2.52 41.02 24.79
N TYR A 391 -3.40 41.29 23.82
CA TYR A 391 -3.93 40.40 22.78
C TYR A 391 -2.95 40.07 21.62
N VAL A 392 -3.14 38.88 20.98
CA VAL A 392 -3.20 38.60 19.51
C VAL A 392 -2.92 37.11 19.23
N LEU A 393 -3.92 36.38 18.68
CA LEU A 393 -4.00 34.93 18.40
C LEU A 393 -3.81 34.04 19.66
N ASP A 394 -4.73 33.09 19.88
CA ASP A 394 -4.81 32.28 21.12
C ASP A 394 -3.43 31.69 21.50
N ASP A 395 -2.82 32.24 22.56
CA ASP A 395 -1.39 32.15 22.90
C ASP A 395 -0.94 30.69 23.21
N ARG A 396 -1.90 29.77 23.24
CA ARG A 396 -1.73 28.31 23.32
C ARG A 396 -1.29 27.67 21.99
N GLU A 397 -1.72 28.19 20.85
CA GLU A 397 -1.41 27.61 19.52
C GLU A 397 0.04 27.87 19.07
N MET A 398 0.66 28.96 19.53
CA MET A 398 2.03 29.39 19.16
C MET A 398 3.11 28.93 20.14
N ARG A 399 2.79 27.94 20.99
CA ARG A 399 3.77 27.29 21.85
C ARG A 399 4.70 26.41 21.02
N LEU A 400 5.99 26.44 21.34
CA LEU A 400 6.97 25.60 20.68
C LEU A 400 6.82 24.15 21.15
N PHE A 401 6.49 23.26 20.23
CA PHE A 401 6.38 21.83 20.49
C PHE A 401 7.27 21.04 19.55
N ASN A 402 8.18 20.27 20.13
CA ASN A 402 9.00 19.26 19.47
C ASN A 402 9.77 19.82 18.26
N PRO A 403 10.58 20.90 18.43
CA PRO A 403 11.37 21.46 17.35
C PRO A 403 12.38 20.42 16.87
N GLU A 404 12.29 20.04 15.59
CA GLU A 404 13.18 19.00 15.04
C GLU A 404 14.49 19.57 14.50
N ASP A 405 14.40 20.75 13.90
CA ASP A 405 15.52 21.47 13.31
C ASP A 405 15.46 22.96 13.66
N VAL A 406 16.61 23.63 13.54
CA VAL A 406 16.76 25.06 13.80
C VAL A 406 17.60 25.68 12.69
N LEU A 407 17.14 26.81 12.17
CA LEU A 407 17.81 27.55 11.10
C LEU A 407 17.86 29.03 11.47
N LEU A 408 18.93 29.74 11.12
CA LEU A 408 19.00 31.19 11.28
C LEU A 408 19.05 31.85 9.90
N ASP A 409 18.54 33.08 9.80
CA ASP A 409 18.79 33.96 8.66
C ASP A 409 19.89 34.99 8.96
N GLN A 410 20.15 35.88 7.99
CA GLN A 410 21.22 36.88 8.09
C GLN A 410 20.90 38.00 9.10
N GLN A 411 19.64 38.16 9.48
CA GLN A 411 19.18 39.16 10.47
C GLN A 411 19.10 38.56 11.88
N ASP A 412 19.81 37.46 12.12
CA ASP A 412 19.80 36.72 13.38
C ASP A 412 18.38 36.33 13.84
N ARG A 413 17.49 35.98 12.89
CA ARG A 413 16.15 35.46 13.22
C ARG A 413 16.18 33.94 13.18
N VAL A 414 15.59 33.30 14.19
CA VAL A 414 15.58 31.84 14.37
C VAL A 414 14.29 31.24 13.82
N TYR A 415 14.41 30.27 12.93
CA TYR A 415 13.31 29.50 12.34
C TYR A 415 13.35 28.07 12.87
N THR A 416 12.18 27.53 13.21
CA THR A 416 12.04 26.14 13.62
C THR A 416 10.67 25.60 13.24
N GLY A 417 10.64 24.31 12.93
CA GLY A 417 9.42 23.58 12.66
C GLY A 417 8.77 23.04 13.92
N THR A 418 7.47 22.81 13.90
CA THR A 418 6.73 22.22 15.01
C THR A 418 5.98 20.95 14.61
N SER A 419 5.62 20.13 15.60
CA SER A 419 4.80 18.93 15.39
C SER A 419 3.37 19.21 14.91
N ASN A 420 2.82 20.40 15.21
CA ASN A 420 1.50 20.84 14.74
C ASN A 420 1.53 21.49 13.34
N GLY A 421 2.69 21.49 12.67
CA GLY A 421 2.81 21.95 11.28
C GLY A 421 2.89 23.46 11.11
N LEU A 422 3.49 24.14 12.09
CA LEU A 422 3.88 25.54 11.99
C LEU A 422 5.38 25.63 11.73
N ILE A 423 5.77 26.67 11.01
CA ILE A 423 7.15 27.19 11.03
C ILE A 423 7.12 28.43 11.88
N MET A 424 7.80 28.40 13.02
CA MET A 424 7.90 29.52 13.95
C MET A 424 9.15 30.33 13.65
N ARG A 425 9.03 31.66 13.71
CA ARG A 425 10.16 32.59 13.62
C ARG A 425 10.29 33.38 14.92
N TYR A 426 11.48 33.38 15.51
CA TYR A 426 11.84 34.14 16.71
C TYR A 426 12.86 35.22 16.37
N TYR A 427 12.71 36.41 16.93
CA TYR A 427 13.53 37.58 16.59
C TYR A 427 13.54 38.61 17.73
N GLY A 428 14.27 39.71 17.52
CA GLY A 428 14.43 40.78 18.51
C GLY A 428 15.44 40.44 19.60
N HIS A 429 15.66 41.37 20.52
CA HIS A 429 16.64 41.19 21.59
C HIS A 429 16.28 39.95 22.44
N ASN A 430 17.24 39.04 22.60
CA ASN A 430 17.07 37.75 23.30
C ASN A 430 15.96 36.83 22.76
N TYR A 431 15.49 37.02 21.51
CA TYR A 431 14.47 36.18 20.89
C TYR A 431 13.10 36.20 21.60
N GLY A 432 12.76 37.32 22.23
CA GLY A 432 11.48 37.49 22.92
C GLY A 432 10.27 37.64 21.99
N ALA A 433 10.48 38.13 20.77
CA ALA A 433 9.42 38.28 19.78
C ALA A 433 9.30 37.01 18.91
N ARG A 434 8.06 36.67 18.51
CA ARG A 434 7.76 35.47 17.72
C ARG A 434 6.59 35.68 16.78
N GLU A 435 6.56 34.90 15.70
CA GLU A 435 5.39 34.75 14.83
C GLU A 435 5.31 33.34 14.23
N ALA A 436 4.12 32.94 13.80
CA ALA A 436 3.95 31.82 12.88
C ALA A 436 4.28 32.30 11.46
N TYR A 437 5.44 31.91 10.95
CA TYR A 437 5.92 32.29 9.62
C TYR A 437 5.08 31.64 8.51
N ALA A 438 4.80 30.34 8.63
CA ALA A 438 3.98 29.59 7.68
C ALA A 438 3.25 28.41 8.33
N ARG A 439 2.15 27.96 7.70
CA ARG A 439 1.39 26.76 8.09
C ARG A 439 1.50 25.71 6.99
N THR A 440 2.09 24.55 7.30
CA THR A 440 2.44 23.51 6.31
C THR A 440 1.43 22.36 6.24
N GLY A 441 0.56 22.22 7.24
CA GLY A 441 -0.46 21.17 7.32
C GLY A 441 0.05 19.79 7.79
N GLY A 442 1.33 19.67 8.12
CA GLY A 442 1.94 18.44 8.65
C GLY A 442 3.21 18.74 9.45
N GLN A 443 3.70 17.78 10.24
CA GLN A 443 4.89 17.97 11.08
C GLN A 443 6.10 18.39 10.24
N VAL A 444 6.71 19.53 10.62
CA VAL A 444 7.92 20.06 9.99
C VAL A 444 9.14 19.36 10.59
N ARG A 445 10.08 18.95 9.73
CA ARG A 445 11.29 18.21 10.08
C ARG A 445 12.51 19.07 9.76
N GLY A 446 13.30 18.72 8.74
CA GLY A 446 14.45 19.50 8.29
C GLY A 446 14.09 20.83 7.62
N LEU A 447 14.98 21.80 7.79
CA LEU A 447 14.91 23.14 7.20
C LEU A 447 16.23 23.50 6.49
N ALA A 448 16.14 24.20 5.35
CA ALA A 448 17.30 24.83 4.72
C ALA A 448 16.90 26.06 3.89
N TRP A 449 17.87 26.93 3.61
CA TRP A 449 17.69 28.01 2.64
C TRP A 449 18.00 27.50 1.23
N ALA A 450 17.14 27.79 0.27
CA ALA A 450 17.43 27.63 -1.15
C ALA A 450 18.35 28.74 -1.65
N ALA A 451 19.02 28.52 -2.78
CA ALA A 451 19.89 29.51 -3.41
C ALA A 451 19.15 30.79 -3.86
N ASP A 452 17.84 30.69 -4.10
CA ASP A 452 16.96 31.80 -4.44
C ASP A 452 16.38 32.53 -3.20
N GLY A 453 16.77 32.12 -1.98
CA GLY A 453 16.34 32.73 -0.72
C GLY A 453 15.04 32.18 -0.15
N ARG A 454 14.37 31.27 -0.84
CA ARG A 454 13.17 30.61 -0.29
C ARG A 454 13.54 29.68 0.85
N LEU A 455 12.64 29.58 1.83
CA LEU A 455 12.78 28.61 2.91
C LEU A 455 12.30 27.24 2.42
N LEU A 456 13.18 26.24 2.44
CA LEU A 456 12.84 24.86 2.17
C LEU A 456 12.52 24.12 3.47
N ALA A 457 11.47 23.31 3.43
CA ALA A 457 11.08 22.47 4.56
C ALA A 457 10.69 21.06 4.10
N LEU A 458 11.02 20.06 4.93
CA LEU A 458 10.45 18.72 4.81
C LEU A 458 9.23 18.63 5.73
N VAL A 459 8.11 18.22 5.16
CA VAL A 459 6.82 18.16 5.85
C VAL A 459 6.27 16.74 5.75
N ALA A 460 6.06 16.11 6.91
CA ALA A 460 5.55 14.74 6.99
C ALA A 460 4.18 14.64 6.30
N GLY A 461 4.02 13.66 5.41
CA GLY A 461 2.80 13.46 4.61
C GLY A 461 2.58 14.44 3.45
N VAL A 462 3.41 15.48 3.31
CA VAL A 462 3.31 16.48 2.22
C VAL A 462 4.50 16.41 1.25
N GLY A 463 5.72 16.20 1.76
CA GLY A 463 6.94 16.12 0.95
C GLY A 463 7.89 17.29 1.16
N LEU A 464 8.69 17.60 0.13
CA LEU A 464 9.52 18.80 0.06
C LEU A 464 8.65 20.00 -0.32
N VAL A 465 8.71 21.08 0.47
CA VAL A 465 8.02 22.33 0.20
C VAL A 465 8.98 23.51 0.19
N ALA A 466 8.62 24.56 -0.54
CA ALA A 466 9.26 25.87 -0.52
C ALA A 466 8.27 26.92 -0.02
N ILE A 467 8.75 27.84 0.81
CA ILE A 467 8.01 29.01 1.27
C ILE A 467 8.73 30.26 0.78
N GLY A 468 8.04 31.07 -0.01
CA GLY A 468 8.52 32.36 -0.50
C GLY A 468 8.19 33.51 0.46
N ASP A 469 8.44 34.74 0.00
CA ASP A 469 8.16 35.97 0.75
C ASP A 469 6.66 36.19 0.98
N ASP A 470 5.82 35.62 0.11
CA ASP A 470 4.36 35.60 0.23
C ASP A 470 3.85 34.70 1.38
N ARG A 471 4.75 33.97 2.04
CA ARG A 471 4.49 33.02 3.12
C ARG A 471 3.57 31.86 2.72
N VAL A 472 3.40 31.62 1.41
CA VAL A 472 2.59 30.52 0.88
C VAL A 472 3.46 29.27 0.74
N VAL A 473 2.89 28.12 1.12
CA VAL A 473 3.59 26.83 1.05
C VAL A 473 3.39 26.21 -0.33
N HIS A 474 4.46 26.16 -1.12
CA HIS A 474 4.49 25.53 -2.43
C HIS A 474 5.13 24.15 -2.35
N ARG A 475 4.37 23.10 -2.66
CA ARG A 475 4.91 21.74 -2.72
C ARG A 475 5.79 21.56 -3.95
N LEU A 476 7.04 21.18 -3.73
CA LEU A 476 8.02 20.92 -4.78
C LEU A 476 8.03 19.45 -5.22
N SER A 477 7.97 18.51 -4.28
CA SER A 477 7.97 17.07 -4.59
C SER A 477 7.44 16.22 -3.44
N ASP A 478 6.64 15.19 -3.77
CA ASP A 478 6.13 14.17 -2.84
C ASP A 478 6.42 12.73 -3.32
N GLU A 479 7.22 12.57 -4.38
CA GLU A 479 7.54 11.28 -4.98
C GLU A 479 8.96 11.20 -5.55
N THR A 480 9.45 9.98 -5.74
CA THR A 480 10.73 9.63 -6.37
C THR A 480 10.55 8.43 -7.30
N ASN A 481 11.61 8.01 -7.98
CA ASN A 481 11.58 6.83 -8.86
C ASN A 481 11.21 5.55 -8.09
N ARG A 482 10.26 4.78 -8.63
CA ARG A 482 9.81 3.50 -8.07
C ARG A 482 10.86 2.40 -8.26
N THR A 483 11.05 1.55 -7.24
CA THR A 483 11.87 0.35 -7.38
C THR A 483 11.11 -0.72 -8.20
N PRO A 484 11.70 -1.26 -9.28
CA PRO A 484 11.07 -2.33 -10.06
C PRO A 484 10.72 -3.55 -9.20
N PHE A 485 9.64 -4.24 -9.57
CA PHE A 485 9.19 -5.52 -8.97
C PHE A 485 8.84 -5.50 -7.47
N ARG A 486 8.86 -4.34 -6.79
CA ARG A 486 8.33 -4.26 -5.42
C ARG A 486 6.80 -4.35 -5.40
N PHE A 487 6.29 -5.19 -4.50
CA PHE A 487 4.86 -5.32 -4.24
C PHE A 487 4.30 -4.01 -3.68
N ARG A 488 4.91 -3.46 -2.62
CA ARG A 488 4.56 -2.14 -2.11
C ARG A 488 5.23 -1.05 -2.95
N ASP A 489 4.44 -0.05 -3.32
CA ASP A 489 4.95 1.14 -3.99
C ASP A 489 5.80 1.95 -3.02
N ASP A 490 7.04 2.23 -3.39
CA ASP A 490 8.02 2.99 -2.64
C ASP A 490 8.38 4.33 -3.30
N SER A 491 7.63 4.75 -4.32
CA SER A 491 7.80 6.06 -4.97
C SER A 491 7.39 7.20 -4.05
N ARG A 492 6.34 7.04 -3.25
CA ARG A 492 5.87 8.05 -2.29
C ARG A 492 6.89 8.26 -1.18
N LEU A 493 7.18 9.53 -0.87
CA LEU A 493 8.03 9.89 0.25
C LEU A 493 7.29 9.67 1.57
N ALA A 494 7.95 9.02 2.53
CA ALA A 494 7.40 8.67 3.84
C ALA A 494 8.18 9.36 4.98
N ALA A 495 9.15 8.68 5.60
CA ALA A 495 9.89 9.22 6.74
C ALA A 495 11.01 10.20 6.34
N LEU A 496 10.62 11.39 5.90
CA LEU A 496 11.53 12.50 5.65
C LEU A 496 12.09 13.07 6.97
N VAL A 497 13.41 13.25 7.04
CA VAL A 497 14.08 13.71 8.27
C VAL A 497 14.81 15.02 8.05
N ASN A 498 15.85 15.03 7.22
CA ASN A 498 16.73 16.18 7.08
C ASN A 498 17.03 16.51 5.62
N LEU A 499 17.39 17.76 5.32
CA LEU A 499 17.83 18.19 3.99
C LEU A 499 19.09 19.06 4.05
N SER A 500 19.84 19.06 2.94
CA SER A 500 20.99 19.93 2.72
C SER A 500 21.04 20.38 1.27
N VAL A 501 21.40 21.64 1.04
CA VAL A 501 21.50 22.22 -0.32
C VAL A 501 22.95 22.19 -0.77
N GLY A 502 23.17 21.62 -1.96
CA GLY A 502 24.48 21.52 -2.60
C GLY A 502 24.91 22.82 -3.28
N PRO A 503 26.20 22.92 -3.66
CA PRO A 503 26.67 24.05 -4.43
C PRO A 503 26.12 24.09 -5.86
N ASP A 504 25.58 22.97 -6.34
CA ASP A 504 24.87 22.84 -7.62
C ASP A 504 23.36 23.12 -7.49
N GLU A 505 22.95 23.77 -6.41
CA GLU A 505 21.55 24.09 -6.03
C GLU A 505 20.65 22.86 -5.81
N LYS A 506 21.17 21.64 -5.98
CA LYS A 506 20.39 20.42 -5.74
C LYS A 506 20.14 20.25 -4.25
N VAL A 507 18.94 19.74 -3.93
CA VAL A 507 18.52 19.49 -2.56
C VAL A 507 18.67 18.02 -2.25
N TYR A 508 19.57 17.69 -1.34
CA TYR A 508 19.80 16.34 -0.86
C TYR A 508 18.93 16.08 0.36
N ILE A 509 18.19 14.98 0.34
CA ILE A 509 17.14 14.70 1.33
C ILE A 509 17.41 13.34 1.96
N SER A 510 17.36 13.26 3.27
CA SER A 510 17.42 12.03 4.03
C SER A 510 16.02 11.49 4.27
N GLU A 511 15.73 10.31 3.72
CA GLU A 511 14.52 9.56 4.03
C GLU A 511 14.90 8.33 4.87
N ALA A 512 14.55 8.40 6.16
CA ALA A 512 14.90 7.39 7.15
C ALA A 512 14.28 6.02 6.84
N SER A 513 13.05 6.01 6.33
CA SER A 513 12.35 4.79 5.93
C SER A 513 11.31 5.09 4.85
N TYR A 514 11.35 4.36 3.73
CA TYR A 514 10.25 4.38 2.75
C TYR A 514 9.08 3.44 3.14
N ARG A 515 9.18 2.73 4.28
CA ARG A 515 8.16 1.78 4.76
C ARG A 515 7.34 2.31 5.92
N HIS A 516 8.01 3.00 6.85
CA HIS A 516 7.46 3.50 8.08
C HIS A 516 7.49 5.01 8.04
N GLU A 517 6.38 5.64 8.43
CA GLU A 517 6.35 7.08 8.69
C GLU A 517 7.21 7.42 9.91
N VAL A 518 7.60 8.69 10.03
CA VAL A 518 8.45 9.17 11.13
C VAL A 518 7.85 8.84 12.51
N HIS A 519 6.54 9.02 12.70
CA HIS A 519 5.85 8.71 13.96
C HIS A 519 5.87 7.21 14.30
N ALA A 520 6.13 6.35 13.32
CA ALA A 520 6.22 4.90 13.45
C ALA A 520 7.69 4.42 13.53
N TRP A 521 8.62 5.31 13.91
CA TRP A 521 10.06 5.04 14.01
C TRP A 521 10.40 3.77 14.79
N ILE A 522 9.64 3.42 15.83
CA ILE A 522 9.88 2.22 16.64
C ILE A 522 9.75 0.94 15.82
N ASN A 523 8.87 0.90 14.81
CA ASN A 523 8.76 -0.24 13.92
C ASN A 523 10.05 -0.42 13.12
N ASP A 524 10.64 0.69 12.66
CA ASP A 524 11.90 0.65 11.91
C ASP A 524 13.09 0.31 12.83
N ALA A 525 13.11 0.83 14.05
CA ALA A 525 14.12 0.51 15.06
C ALA A 525 14.13 -0.99 15.42
N VAL A 526 12.94 -1.58 15.62
CA VAL A 526 12.81 -3.03 15.90
C VAL A 526 13.10 -3.86 14.65
N GLU A 527 12.72 -3.37 13.46
CA GLU A 527 13.05 -4.06 12.22
C GLU A 527 14.56 -4.02 11.94
N ALA A 528 15.23 -2.92 12.26
CA ALA A 528 16.66 -2.64 12.07
C ALA A 528 17.15 -2.99 10.65
N ARG A 529 16.30 -2.74 9.65
CA ARG A 529 16.56 -3.07 8.25
C ARG A 529 17.02 -1.86 7.44
N PRO A 530 17.71 -2.09 6.32
CA PRO A 530 18.10 -1.03 5.39
C PRO A 530 16.90 -0.53 4.55
N ASN A 531 15.95 0.14 5.22
CA ASN A 531 14.74 0.72 4.63
C ASN A 531 14.89 2.20 4.25
N GLY A 532 16.07 2.79 4.47
CA GLY A 532 16.33 4.20 4.22
C GLY A 532 17.03 4.46 2.89
N ARG A 533 17.01 5.73 2.48
CA ARG A 533 17.67 6.22 1.26
C ARG A 533 18.00 7.70 1.36
N ILE A 534 18.96 8.14 0.54
CA ILE A 534 19.20 9.55 0.26
C ILE A 534 18.65 9.85 -1.12
N LEU A 535 17.94 10.96 -1.22
CA LEU A 535 17.32 11.45 -2.43
C LEU A 535 18.01 12.73 -2.87
N VAL A 536 17.85 13.07 -4.14
CA VAL A 536 18.25 14.36 -4.69
C VAL A 536 17.08 14.93 -5.48
N TYR A 537 16.65 16.13 -5.10
CA TYR A 537 15.73 16.96 -5.86
C TYR A 537 16.53 17.95 -6.69
N ASP A 538 16.21 18.01 -7.97
CA ASP A 538 16.84 18.91 -8.93
C ASP A 538 15.86 20.04 -9.29
N PRO A 539 16.10 21.28 -8.82
CA PRO A 539 15.23 22.42 -9.09
C PRO A 539 15.05 22.72 -10.58
N ALA A 540 16.06 22.45 -11.42
CA ALA A 540 16.00 22.74 -12.85
C ALA A 540 15.02 21.81 -13.58
N THR A 541 14.83 20.58 -13.08
CA THR A 541 13.90 19.60 -13.67
C THR A 541 12.60 19.45 -12.89
N GLY A 542 12.55 19.94 -11.64
CA GLY A 542 11.45 19.73 -10.71
C GLY A 542 11.27 18.27 -10.29
N ARG A 543 12.29 17.41 -10.45
CA ARG A 543 12.21 15.98 -10.16
C ARG A 543 13.07 15.56 -8.99
N THR A 544 12.57 14.61 -8.21
CA THR A 544 13.34 13.90 -7.18
C THR A 544 13.71 12.51 -7.67
N ARG A 545 14.96 12.10 -7.41
CA ARG A 545 15.44 10.74 -7.66
C ARG A 545 16.17 10.18 -6.46
N THR A 546 16.16 8.86 -6.33
CA THR A 546 16.95 8.13 -5.34
C THR A 546 18.41 8.14 -5.73
N LEU A 547 19.27 8.68 -4.87
CA LEU A 547 20.72 8.77 -5.08
C LEU A 547 21.42 7.50 -4.59
N ILE A 548 21.11 7.08 -3.36
CA ILE A 548 21.58 5.82 -2.76
C ILE A 548 20.45 5.25 -1.90
N ASN A 549 20.34 3.92 -1.86
CA ASN A 549 19.32 3.20 -1.10
C ASN A 549 19.96 2.15 -0.17
N HIS A 550 19.11 1.39 0.52
CA HIS A 550 19.52 0.36 1.45
C HIS A 550 20.39 0.88 2.61
N LEU A 551 20.05 2.06 3.12
CA LEU A 551 20.66 2.65 4.31
C LEU A 551 19.83 2.30 5.55
N VAL A 552 20.48 2.17 6.70
CA VAL A 552 19.80 1.86 7.97
C VAL A 552 19.46 3.16 8.68
N TYR A 553 18.22 3.62 8.49
CA TYR A 553 17.65 4.82 9.10
C TYR A 553 18.58 6.04 8.99
N PRO A 554 18.84 6.54 7.76
CA PRO A 554 19.61 7.74 7.55
C PRO A 554 18.84 8.94 8.10
N SER A 555 19.35 9.58 9.13
CA SER A 555 18.67 10.73 9.77
C SER A 555 19.21 12.06 9.28
N GLY A 556 20.52 12.26 9.38
CA GLY A 556 21.19 13.50 8.96
C GLY A 556 21.78 13.39 7.57
N VAL A 557 21.71 14.48 6.81
CA VAL A 557 22.44 14.64 5.54
C VAL A 557 23.06 16.04 5.49
N CYS A 558 24.33 16.12 5.14
CA CYS A 558 25.04 17.39 5.03
C CYS A 558 26.01 17.33 3.85
N VAL A 559 25.94 18.29 2.94
CA VAL A 559 27.00 18.49 1.95
C VAL A 559 28.29 18.80 2.69
N ALA A 560 29.38 18.13 2.36
CA ALA A 560 30.66 18.33 3.00
C ALA A 560 31.27 19.70 2.62
N SER A 561 32.30 20.12 3.34
CA SER A 561 33.03 21.38 3.09
C SER A 561 33.75 21.38 1.75
N ASP A 562 34.08 20.21 1.22
CA ASP A 562 34.65 20.04 -0.13
C ASP A 562 33.66 20.35 -1.28
N GLY A 563 32.34 20.40 -1.00
CA GLY A 563 31.30 20.53 -2.02
C GLY A 563 31.20 19.36 -3.00
N GLN A 564 31.99 18.30 -2.82
CA GLN A 564 32.11 17.13 -3.70
C GLN A 564 31.59 15.85 -3.05
N SER A 565 31.27 15.87 -1.76
CA SER A 565 30.73 14.72 -1.03
C SER A 565 29.58 15.08 -0.09
N LEU A 566 28.83 14.08 0.35
CA LEU A 566 27.75 14.15 1.33
C LEU A 566 28.12 13.32 2.55
N LEU A 567 28.02 13.91 3.74
CA LEU A 567 27.99 13.17 4.99
C LEU A 567 26.55 12.79 5.33
N PHE A 568 26.37 11.57 5.84
CA PHE A 568 25.09 11.13 6.38
C PHE A 568 25.29 10.23 7.59
N SER A 569 24.33 10.30 8.52
CA SER A 569 24.33 9.49 9.74
C SER A 569 23.36 8.32 9.59
N GLU A 570 23.78 7.12 9.96
CA GLU A 570 22.90 5.95 10.05
C GLU A 570 22.61 5.67 11.52
N THR A 571 21.41 6.03 11.96
CA THR A 571 21.08 6.12 13.39
C THR A 571 21.17 4.77 14.07
N TRP A 572 20.59 3.71 13.51
CA TRP A 572 20.65 2.38 14.14
C TRP A 572 22.00 1.68 13.95
N LEU A 573 22.81 2.07 12.96
CA LEU A 573 24.19 1.56 12.81
C LEU A 573 25.21 2.33 13.65
N CYS A 574 24.79 3.42 14.30
CA CYS A 574 25.62 4.23 15.19
C CYS A 574 26.93 4.66 14.49
N ARG A 575 26.81 5.17 13.26
CA ARG A 575 27.95 5.56 12.42
C ARG A 575 27.64 6.75 11.52
N ILE A 576 28.69 7.38 11.01
CA ILE A 576 28.63 8.43 9.99
C ILE A 576 29.42 7.96 8.78
N SER A 577 28.82 8.13 7.61
CA SER A 577 29.41 7.74 6.33
C SER A 577 29.46 8.94 5.38
N ARG A 578 30.37 8.87 4.41
CA ARG A 578 30.56 9.83 3.34
C ARG A 578 30.20 9.19 2.01
N LEU A 579 29.35 9.83 1.22
CA LEU A 579 29.07 9.49 -0.17
C LEU A 579 29.73 10.52 -1.08
N TRP A 580 30.61 10.09 -1.97
CA TRP A 580 31.24 10.97 -2.94
C TRP A 580 30.29 11.26 -4.12
N LEU A 581 30.02 12.53 -4.40
CA LEU A 581 29.14 12.97 -5.49
C LEU A 581 29.88 13.16 -6.81
N SER A 582 31.15 13.54 -6.74
CA SER A 582 32.00 13.83 -7.91
C SER A 582 33.44 13.36 -7.70
N GLY A 583 34.29 13.52 -8.71
CA GLY A 583 35.69 13.08 -8.69
C GLY A 583 35.88 11.57 -8.91
N GLN A 584 37.11 11.08 -8.73
CA GLN A 584 37.47 9.67 -8.96
C GLN A 584 36.73 8.67 -8.05
N LYS A 585 36.25 9.14 -6.90
CA LYS A 585 35.50 8.33 -5.94
C LYS A 585 33.98 8.44 -6.12
N ALA A 586 33.47 9.16 -7.12
CA ALA A 586 32.03 9.37 -7.31
C ALA A 586 31.22 8.07 -7.22
N GLY A 587 30.14 8.10 -6.44
CA GLY A 587 29.26 6.96 -6.17
C GLY A 587 29.77 5.99 -5.10
N ARG A 588 30.99 6.16 -4.57
CA ARG A 588 31.50 5.35 -3.47
C ARG A 588 31.09 5.90 -2.11
N THR A 589 30.79 4.99 -1.20
CA THR A 589 30.51 5.28 0.21
C THR A 589 31.66 4.83 1.08
N GLU A 590 32.15 5.70 1.97
CA GLU A 590 33.23 5.44 2.92
C GLU A 590 32.73 5.71 4.34
N THR A 591 33.11 4.86 5.31
CA THR A 591 32.80 5.11 6.72
C THR A 591 33.76 6.18 7.27
N VAL A 592 33.23 7.23 7.89
CA VAL A 592 34.04 8.29 8.52
C VAL A 592 34.33 7.92 9.97
N ILE A 593 33.30 7.52 10.71
CA ILE A 593 33.40 7.03 12.08
C ILE A 593 32.32 5.98 12.32
N GLU A 594 32.65 4.92 13.05
CA GLU A 594 31.73 3.84 13.43
C GLU A 594 31.78 3.56 14.93
N ASN A 595 30.88 2.70 15.40
CA ASN A 595 30.75 2.33 16.81
C ASN A 595 30.56 3.55 17.73
N LEU A 596 29.76 4.53 17.32
CA LEU A 596 29.41 5.65 18.20
C LEU A 596 28.67 5.11 19.43
N PRO A 597 28.91 5.66 20.64
CA PRO A 597 28.15 5.30 21.84
C PRO A 597 26.76 5.97 21.88
N VAL A 598 26.39 6.67 20.81
CA VAL A 598 25.15 7.44 20.66
C VAL A 598 24.45 7.10 19.35
N TYR A 599 23.17 7.45 19.26
CA TYR A 599 22.38 7.41 18.04
C TYR A 599 22.52 8.75 17.28
N PRO A 600 23.32 8.83 16.20
CA PRO A 600 23.55 10.09 15.50
C PRO A 600 22.30 10.53 14.70
N ALA A 601 22.08 11.85 14.64
CA ALA A 601 21.02 12.51 13.87
C ALA A 601 21.60 13.58 12.92
N ASN A 602 21.01 14.78 12.87
CA ASN A 602 21.34 15.78 11.86
C ASN A 602 22.81 16.18 11.96
N ILE A 603 23.41 16.39 10.79
CA ILE A 603 24.80 16.82 10.63
C ILE A 603 24.75 18.25 10.10
N SER A 604 25.53 19.15 10.68
CA SER A 604 25.66 20.52 10.19
C SER A 604 27.13 20.93 10.14
N LYS A 605 27.47 21.82 9.20
CA LYS A 605 28.82 22.37 9.07
C LYS A 605 29.19 23.20 10.30
N ALA A 606 30.47 23.20 10.63
CA ALA A 606 31.11 24.02 11.66
C ALA A 606 32.47 24.51 11.13
N PRO A 607 33.09 25.55 11.73
CA PRO A 607 34.41 26.03 11.33
C PRO A 607 35.49 24.92 11.34
N ASP A 608 35.46 24.08 12.37
CA ASP A 608 36.45 23.03 12.62
C ASP A 608 35.99 21.61 12.21
N GLY A 609 34.94 21.51 11.37
CA GLY A 609 34.38 20.22 10.95
C GLY A 609 32.85 20.23 10.92
N TYR A 610 32.23 19.34 11.69
CA TYR A 610 30.79 19.11 11.65
C TYR A 610 30.21 18.89 13.04
N TRP A 611 29.16 19.63 13.37
CA TRP A 611 28.32 19.32 14.51
C TRP A 611 27.37 18.18 14.15
N VAL A 612 27.33 17.16 14.98
CA VAL A 612 26.42 16.02 14.85
C VAL A 612 25.56 15.95 16.10
N ALA A 613 24.25 15.98 15.90
CA ALA A 613 23.29 15.78 16.98
C ALA A 613 23.29 14.32 17.44
N ALA A 614 23.15 14.11 18.75
CA ALA A 614 23.00 12.80 19.37
C ALA A 614 21.62 12.72 20.04
N VAL A 615 20.74 11.90 19.46
CA VAL A 615 19.34 11.76 19.94
C VAL A 615 19.31 11.00 21.27
N GLY A 616 20.26 10.10 21.48
CA GLY A 616 20.27 9.26 22.66
C GLY A 616 21.58 8.52 22.82
N ALA A 617 21.82 8.02 24.03
CA ALA A 617 22.91 7.11 24.32
C ALA A 617 22.50 5.66 24.01
N ARG A 618 23.45 4.87 23.51
CA ARG A 618 23.26 3.43 23.35
C ARG A 618 23.15 2.76 24.71
N THR A 619 22.34 1.71 24.76
CA THR A 619 22.13 0.91 25.97
C THR A 619 22.40 -0.56 25.68
N PRO A 620 23.06 -1.30 26.58
CA PRO A 620 23.31 -2.73 26.41
C PRO A 620 22.03 -3.55 26.16
N SER A 621 20.91 -3.17 26.79
CA SER A 621 19.62 -3.85 26.62
C SER A 621 19.07 -3.73 25.19
N PHE A 622 19.11 -2.53 24.62
CA PHE A 622 18.67 -2.31 23.24
C PHE A 622 19.60 -2.97 22.22
N ASP A 623 20.91 -2.90 22.43
CA ASP A 623 21.90 -3.54 21.54
C ASP A 623 21.78 -5.07 21.55
N LEU A 624 21.58 -5.68 22.72
CA LEU A 624 21.30 -7.12 22.85
C LEU A 624 20.00 -7.48 22.12
N MET A 625 18.94 -6.71 22.32
CA MET A 625 17.65 -6.89 21.65
C MET A 625 17.80 -6.77 20.11
N ALA A 626 18.59 -5.82 19.62
CA ALA A 626 18.90 -5.62 18.20
C ALA A 626 19.74 -6.76 17.58
N SER A 627 20.48 -7.52 18.38
CA SER A 627 21.19 -8.71 17.92
C SER A 627 20.29 -9.95 17.78
N GLU A 628 19.20 -10.04 18.55
CA GLU A 628 18.35 -11.24 18.67
C GLU A 628 17.06 -11.18 17.82
N LYS A 629 17.17 -11.57 16.54
CA LYS A 629 16.03 -11.57 15.58
C LYS A 629 14.80 -12.34 16.08
N ALA A 630 15.01 -13.52 16.67
CA ALA A 630 13.91 -14.38 17.12
C ALA A 630 13.14 -13.76 18.30
N ALA A 631 13.84 -13.11 19.23
CA ALA A 631 13.22 -12.41 20.35
C ALA A 631 12.38 -11.23 19.87
N ARG A 632 12.92 -10.38 18.99
CA ARG A 632 12.17 -9.24 18.42
C ARG A 632 10.93 -9.67 17.68
N TYR A 633 11.02 -10.75 16.91
CA TYR A 633 9.87 -11.30 16.20
C TYR A 633 8.77 -11.79 17.15
N ARG A 634 9.12 -12.34 18.32
CA ARG A 634 8.15 -12.70 19.36
C ARG A 634 7.56 -11.47 20.03
N ILE A 635 8.38 -10.47 20.37
CA ILE A 635 7.94 -9.20 20.98
C ILE A 635 6.87 -8.54 20.10
N VAL A 636 7.14 -8.35 18.81
CA VAL A 636 6.20 -7.71 17.88
C VAL A 636 4.86 -8.45 17.76
N ARG A 637 4.86 -9.77 17.97
CA ARG A 637 3.65 -10.60 17.86
C ARG A 637 2.85 -10.73 19.15
N SER A 638 3.53 -10.65 20.28
CA SER A 638 2.96 -11.01 21.58
C SER A 638 2.72 -9.81 22.49
N LEU A 639 3.47 -8.73 22.33
CA LEU A 639 3.41 -7.56 23.20
C LEU A 639 2.83 -6.35 22.46
N PRO A 640 2.06 -5.50 23.15
CA PRO A 640 1.64 -4.22 22.61
C PRO A 640 2.86 -3.29 22.45
N ARG A 641 2.73 -2.27 21.58
CA ARG A 641 3.88 -1.45 21.13
C ARG A 641 4.56 -0.66 22.23
N ASP A 642 3.81 -0.25 23.22
CA ASP A 642 4.24 0.50 24.41
C ASP A 642 5.12 -0.34 25.36
N GLU A 643 5.08 -1.67 25.24
CA GLU A 643 5.94 -2.59 25.99
C GLU A 643 7.22 -2.97 25.23
N TRP A 644 7.45 -2.44 24.02
CA TRP A 644 8.64 -2.77 23.26
C TRP A 644 9.87 -2.07 23.85
N PRO A 645 11.03 -2.75 23.97
CA PRO A 645 12.25 -2.09 24.41
C PRO A 645 12.64 -0.95 23.46
N THR A 646 12.84 0.25 24.01
CA THR A 646 13.17 1.45 23.24
C THR A 646 14.61 1.91 23.49
N PRO A 647 15.24 2.61 22.53
CA PRO A 647 16.51 3.30 22.77
C PRO A 647 16.37 4.38 23.86
N ASN A 648 17.47 4.71 24.55
CA ASN A 648 17.47 5.75 25.58
C ASN A 648 17.62 7.16 24.97
N PHE A 649 16.48 7.81 24.71
CA PHE A 649 16.44 9.19 24.20
C PHE A 649 16.50 10.27 25.28
N ASN A 650 16.57 9.89 26.56
CA ASN A 650 16.68 10.85 27.67
C ASN A 650 18.09 11.43 27.81
N ALA A 651 19.10 10.78 27.20
CA ALA A 651 20.49 11.20 27.20
C ALA A 651 20.88 11.76 25.82
N GLY A 652 20.44 12.97 25.53
CA GLY A 652 20.75 13.69 24.28
C GLY A 652 22.01 14.56 24.38
N GLY A 653 22.54 14.96 23.24
CA GLY A 653 23.72 15.83 23.16
C GLY A 653 24.10 16.23 21.74
N ALA A 654 25.32 16.77 21.59
CA ALA A 654 25.93 17.05 20.30
C ALA A 654 27.45 16.90 20.38
N PHE A 655 28.09 16.41 19.33
CA PHE A 655 29.54 16.33 19.23
C PHE A 655 30.06 17.02 17.98
N LEU A 656 31.30 17.51 18.08
CA LEU A 656 32.05 18.10 16.98
C LEU A 656 33.01 17.05 16.41
N LEU A 657 32.74 16.67 15.16
CA LEU A 657 33.51 15.71 14.38
C LEU A 657 34.40 16.47 13.39
N THR A 658 35.69 16.15 13.33
CA THR A 658 36.60 16.70 12.33
C THR A 658 36.43 16.02 10.97
N GLU A 659 36.97 16.62 9.90
CA GLU A 659 37.03 15.99 8.58
C GLU A 659 37.71 14.61 8.58
N ALA A 660 38.70 14.43 9.46
CA ALA A 660 39.43 13.17 9.62
C ALA A 660 38.67 12.09 10.41
N GLY A 661 37.48 12.42 10.95
CA GLY A 661 36.69 11.50 11.76
C GLY A 661 37.04 11.48 13.24
N GLU A 662 37.78 12.48 13.73
CA GLU A 662 38.15 12.60 15.15
C GLU A 662 37.11 13.43 15.93
N ILE A 663 36.92 13.11 17.21
CA ILE A 663 35.99 13.83 18.07
C ILE A 663 36.75 14.93 18.82
N LYS A 664 36.47 16.19 18.47
CA LYS A 664 37.11 17.36 19.10
C LYS A 664 36.41 17.76 20.41
N ARG A 665 35.08 17.57 20.45
CA ARG A 665 34.26 17.99 21.61
C ARG A 665 32.97 17.18 21.66
N MET A 666 32.52 16.84 22.85
CA MET A 666 31.18 16.29 23.11
C MET A 666 30.47 17.17 24.13
N LEU A 667 29.18 17.44 23.92
CA LEU A 667 28.33 18.21 24.82
C LEU A 667 27.12 17.36 25.20
N TRP A 668 26.95 17.13 26.49
CA TRP A 668 25.84 16.36 27.04
C TRP A 668 24.85 17.24 27.82
N ASP A 669 23.57 16.83 27.86
CA ASP A 669 22.58 17.42 28.76
C ASP A 669 22.87 17.00 30.21
N PRO A 670 23.17 17.95 31.12
CA PRO A 670 23.63 17.66 32.48
C PRO A 670 22.69 16.87 33.39
N ALA A 671 21.41 16.81 33.04
CA ALA A 671 20.41 16.17 33.86
C ALA A 671 20.02 14.85 33.21
N GLY A 672 20.87 13.80 33.25
CA GLY A 672 20.69 12.44 32.69
C GLY A 672 19.38 11.71 33.05
N ARG A 673 18.29 12.38 32.71
CA ARG A 673 16.85 12.29 33.00
C ARG A 673 16.05 13.17 32.01
N GLY A 674 16.69 13.98 31.14
CA GLY A 674 16.09 14.64 29.98
C GLY A 674 15.31 15.94 30.28
N GLN A 675 15.66 16.67 31.35
CA GLN A 675 14.85 17.81 31.81
C GLN A 675 15.02 19.10 30.99
N ASN A 676 16.15 19.30 30.29
CA ASN A 676 16.40 20.54 29.55
C ASN A 676 16.40 20.34 28.03
N TYR A 677 17.19 19.39 27.53
CA TYR A 677 17.38 19.15 26.09
C TYR A 677 17.58 17.65 25.81
N SER A 678 16.51 16.86 25.98
CA SER A 678 16.47 15.45 25.57
C SER A 678 16.37 15.31 24.05
N ALA A 679 16.65 14.13 23.51
CA ALA A 679 16.42 13.79 22.11
C ALA A 679 16.87 14.86 21.10
N VAL A 680 18.10 15.37 21.28
CA VAL A 680 18.66 16.40 20.40
C VAL A 680 18.77 15.84 18.98
N THR A 681 18.02 16.44 18.05
CA THR A 681 17.97 16.03 16.66
C THR A 681 18.75 16.95 15.74
N SER A 682 18.93 18.21 16.14
CA SER A 682 19.71 19.19 15.37
C SER A 682 20.62 20.01 16.28
N ALA A 683 21.83 20.27 15.79
CA ALA A 683 22.81 21.14 16.42
C ALA A 683 23.48 21.96 15.32
N ARG A 684 23.25 23.29 15.30
CA ARG A 684 23.80 24.19 14.29
C ARG A 684 24.54 25.35 14.93
N GLN A 685 25.81 25.50 14.59
CA GLN A 685 26.59 26.65 15.05
C GLN A 685 26.18 27.89 14.21
N TYR A 686 26.26 29.07 14.82
CA TYR A 686 26.26 30.38 14.16
C TYR A 686 27.05 31.34 15.04
N GLY A 687 28.14 31.90 14.51
CA GLY A 687 29.12 32.66 15.28
C GLY A 687 29.62 31.87 16.52
N PRO A 688 29.63 32.50 17.71
CA PRO A 688 30.09 31.85 18.95
C PRO A 688 29.05 30.90 19.57
N TYR A 689 27.84 30.80 19.00
CA TYR A 689 26.73 30.07 19.58
C TYR A 689 26.39 28.78 18.85
N LEU A 690 26.01 27.76 19.59
CA LEU A 690 25.41 26.51 19.11
C LEU A 690 23.92 26.50 19.46
N TYR A 691 23.08 26.31 18.45
CA TYR A 691 21.64 26.20 18.58
C TYR A 691 21.20 24.75 18.50
N LEU A 692 20.34 24.32 19.43
CA LEU A 692 19.93 22.94 19.63
C LEU A 692 18.42 22.79 19.53
N ALA A 693 17.98 21.81 18.75
CA ALA A 693 16.58 21.40 18.63
C ALA A 693 16.43 19.91 18.97
N GLY A 694 15.27 19.50 19.48
CA GLY A 694 14.99 18.11 19.81
C GLY A 694 13.50 17.78 19.82
N ILE A 695 13.19 16.56 19.40
CA ILE A 695 11.82 16.08 19.11
C ILE A 695 10.92 15.89 20.34
N PHE A 696 11.45 16.00 21.55
CA PHE A 696 10.67 15.99 22.80
C PHE A 696 10.86 17.28 23.61
N ASN A 697 11.45 18.31 22.99
CA ASN A 697 11.72 19.56 23.66
C ASN A 697 10.59 20.57 23.42
N ASN A 698 10.46 21.52 24.33
CA ASN A 698 9.51 22.64 24.24
C ASN A 698 10.24 23.99 24.09
N ARG A 699 11.52 23.94 23.69
CA ARG A 699 12.43 25.08 23.62
C ARG A 699 13.60 24.78 22.67
N ILE A 700 14.22 25.82 22.14
CA ILE A 700 15.52 25.75 21.44
C ILE A 700 16.61 26.12 22.45
N GLY A 701 17.70 25.37 22.48
CA GLY A 701 18.83 25.67 23.36
C GLY A 701 19.89 26.49 22.65
N ARG A 702 20.39 27.55 23.26
CA ARG A 702 21.54 28.32 22.77
C ARG A 702 22.70 28.24 23.75
N VAL A 703 23.83 27.68 23.32
CA VAL A 703 25.05 27.50 24.14
C VAL A 703 26.23 28.24 23.51
N VAL A 704 27.12 28.79 24.32
CA VAL A 704 28.39 29.37 23.83
C VAL A 704 29.41 28.26 23.61
N VAL A 705 29.93 28.14 22.40
CA VAL A 705 30.93 27.12 22.02
C VAL A 705 32.27 27.70 21.59
N ASP A 706 32.33 28.97 21.22
CA ASP A 706 33.57 29.68 20.92
C ASP A 706 33.58 31.03 21.65
N ARG A 707 34.65 31.35 22.38
CA ARG A 707 34.75 32.57 23.20
C ARG A 707 35.63 33.65 22.57
N ASP A 708 36.46 33.31 21.56
CA ASP A 708 37.50 34.20 21.02
C ASP A 708 37.39 34.49 19.50
N GLY A 709 36.34 34.05 18.80
CA GLY A 709 36.32 33.97 17.34
C GLY A 709 35.46 34.98 16.56
N ASP A 710 35.98 35.41 15.41
CA ASP A 710 35.34 36.14 14.31
C ASP A 710 33.93 35.60 13.91
N VAL A 711 33.13 36.44 13.25
CA VAL A 711 31.74 36.16 12.85
C VAL A 711 31.66 35.06 11.78
N TRP A 712 31.70 33.80 12.19
CA TRP A 712 31.40 32.68 11.30
C TRP A 712 29.89 32.64 11.01
N LYS A 713 29.50 33.01 9.79
CA LYS A 713 28.15 32.80 9.26
C LYS A 713 28.10 31.44 8.56
N SER A 714 27.16 30.57 8.96
CA SER A 714 27.03 29.21 8.40
C SER A 714 27.04 29.19 6.85
N PRO A 715 27.68 28.22 6.17
CA PRO A 715 27.74 28.17 4.71
C PRO A 715 26.39 28.07 3.99
N ASN A 716 25.27 27.85 4.70
CA ASN A 716 23.94 27.98 4.10
C ASN A 716 23.63 29.41 3.62
N PHE A 717 24.51 30.38 3.87
CA PHE A 717 24.48 31.74 3.32
C PHE A 717 25.29 31.92 2.02
N LEU A 718 25.79 30.84 1.40
CA LEU A 718 26.67 30.89 0.21
C LEU A 718 26.07 31.60 -1.02
N TYR A 719 24.75 31.81 -1.06
CA TYR A 719 24.05 32.30 -2.24
C TYR A 719 23.07 33.40 -1.86
N GLN A 720 23.54 34.62 -1.57
CA GLN A 720 22.78 35.84 -1.90
C GLN A 720 23.62 37.13 -1.81
N ARG A 721 23.23 38.07 -2.69
CA ARG A 721 23.93 39.26 -3.21
C ARG A 721 24.85 40.01 -2.24
N GLU A 722 26.00 40.41 -2.76
CA GLU A 722 26.75 41.58 -2.25
C GLU A 722 25.77 42.76 -2.10
N GLU A 723 25.53 43.17 -0.86
CA GLU A 723 24.77 44.39 -0.58
C GLU A 723 25.53 45.58 -1.16
N SER A 724 24.83 46.48 -1.87
CA SER A 724 25.46 47.68 -2.39
C SER A 724 25.95 48.56 -1.23
N PRO A 725 27.07 49.29 -1.37
CA PRO A 725 27.65 50.12 -0.29
C PRO A 725 26.67 51.11 0.36
N ARG A 726 25.56 51.45 -0.30
CA ARG A 726 24.52 52.34 0.25
C ARG A 726 23.71 51.77 1.41
N GLN A 727 23.58 50.44 1.56
CA GLN A 727 22.82 49.86 2.68
C GLN A 727 23.62 49.76 3.98
N LEU A 728 24.95 49.87 3.91
CA LEU A 728 25.83 49.88 5.08
C LEU A 728 25.88 51.24 5.81
N GLU A 729 25.42 52.32 5.17
CA GLU A 729 25.33 53.66 5.80
C GLU A 729 24.06 53.87 6.62
N GLU A 730 22.99 53.11 6.39
CA GLU A 730 21.75 53.20 7.20
C GLU A 730 21.79 52.31 8.47
N ILE A 731 22.81 51.45 8.60
CA ILE A 731 22.99 50.53 9.75
C ILE A 731 24.09 50.99 10.72
N ARG A 732 24.85 52.05 10.39
CA ARG A 732 25.72 52.75 11.34
C ARG A 732 25.00 53.92 11.99
#